data_AF-A0A4S9LXT5-F1
#
_entry.id   AF-A0A4S9LXT5-F1
#
_cell.length_a   1.000
_cell.length_b   1.000
_cell.length_c   1.000
_cell.angle_alpha   90.00
_cell.angle_beta   90.00
_cell.angle_gamma   90.00
#
_symmetry.space_group_name_H-M   'P 1'
#
loop_
_entity.id
_entity.type
_entity.pdbx_description
1 polymer ?
#
loop_
_entity_poly.entity_id
_entity_poly.type
_entity_poly.pdbx_seq_one_letter_code
_entity_poly.pdbx_strand_id
1 'polypeptide(L)'
;MTKFTPEVLLSAPRRSAGVPNADGSSVLYTTSTYSFETHAKTVELRSLDTKTQESRLLLQDNSVSEPLWLPGKKEVYACLKSEDKGKTSILISMIMAGSSWKESTYTAGSIDAPASSLKITQLSDDSYAVVVAAQSSPDGSLYNAETAPKTHSTGKLYKSLFVRHWDDYVTPQKNSLWYATLTRAKDGKFELSKWVNALKGAGLESPVPPFGGTDSFDVSKAGIIFVSKDPKANPALSTKCNVYYIELSSFTEDPAPKPFEYTTKGFKGASASPVFLPDAKKAVFLSLSGAGYESDKSQIFLVEDLKKDSVKRLFNQKAEGSLDKSPQNLVFSHDGKTLYFSAEDQGYGRLFALTSDPTSGEVLRALTDTGYVSDIHPLSNGDVFYTSSSLVDYSSYSIIGTSKSDSQAAKWTHSSSKDGSSLGLKASQVSSIRTPASDTTVNKTVHSWVYKPSNFEEGKKYPLALLIHGGPQGAWGDSWSTRWNPAVYAEQGYVVITPNITGSTGYGQAFTDAIRKDWGGAPYNDLVNVMDWVEKNMPEVDMTRAVALGASYGGYMVNWLQGHDLGRRFKALVCHDGIFSFAGGLLATEELYFPFHDLGGTPWYSPSANQTTDDAEQVFGKTRLVQRITRDWYIWKPAEYDNDGSRKPPNNWRSIFGGSVWEWDELTQEYYLHLFCPEQPDINWENEEARKTIYQSAMISWLDKGVDGFRIDTVNMYSKPVGLPDAPIKDPTAQWQDAGLVYCNGPRMDEYLGEMNAILSRYNAMSVGECPFTPDPARILGYVSEKEARLNMVFQFDSVDVGIGSAHRYMTTPFNYTLADVKSAIRRTQGLIDGTDAWTTSFIENHDQPRSISRFGNDSPQWRSRSGKMLAMLFASLSGALFVYQGQEIGMINIPKEWPIEEYKDVDTIGYYAEVVRKNPNDTKAHDETKAALQHLARDHARTPMQWSSQRNAGFTSESATPWMRANTSAQEGINVADETNDHASVLNFWRQMLKLRKTHAEVLVHGNFKLIDDDNPSVFSFIKTSPDTQSKAIVVCNFSDKESKLPTIDGLSSSNMLIDNISEAGTKDQSMLQPWEARLYIST
;
A
#
# COMPACT_ATOMS: atom_id res chain seq x y z
N MET A 1 -9.77 32.30 26.98
CA MET A 1 -8.81 32.04 25.88
C MET A 1 -9.28 30.78 25.18
N THR A 2 -9.35 30.80 23.85
CA THR A 2 -9.67 29.61 23.05
C THR A 2 -8.56 28.58 23.24
N LYS A 3 -8.89 27.33 23.59
CA LYS A 3 -7.92 26.23 23.60
C LYS A 3 -7.78 25.69 22.18
N PHE A 4 -6.56 25.55 21.67
CA PHE A 4 -6.36 24.97 20.36
C PHE A 4 -6.60 23.45 20.41
N THR A 5 -7.53 22.97 19.61
CA THR A 5 -7.93 21.56 19.51
C THR A 5 -7.94 21.12 18.04
N PRO A 6 -8.01 19.81 17.74
CA PRO A 6 -8.21 19.35 16.35
C PRO A 6 -9.44 19.99 15.69
N GLU A 7 -10.53 20.18 16.44
CA GLU A 7 -11.74 20.84 15.95
C GLU A 7 -11.49 22.32 15.60
N VAL A 8 -10.73 23.04 16.44
CA VAL A 8 -10.31 24.43 16.14
C VAL A 8 -9.41 24.48 14.91
N LEU A 9 -8.45 23.55 14.75
CA LEU A 9 -7.60 23.47 13.55
C LEU A 9 -8.45 23.27 12.28
N LEU A 10 -9.43 22.37 12.33
CA LEU A 10 -10.24 22.00 11.17
C LEU A 10 -11.32 23.03 10.84
N SER A 11 -11.82 23.75 11.84
CA SER A 11 -12.80 24.85 11.68
C SER A 11 -12.16 26.22 11.48
N ALA A 12 -10.85 26.37 11.68
CA ALA A 12 -10.13 27.61 11.43
C ALA A 12 -10.33 28.07 9.97
N PRO A 13 -10.61 29.36 9.72
CA PRO A 13 -10.77 29.88 8.37
C PRO A 13 -9.50 29.64 7.53
N ARG A 14 -9.65 28.99 6.38
CA ARG A 14 -8.55 28.75 5.44
C ARG A 14 -8.54 29.86 4.40
N ARG A 15 -7.55 30.74 4.46
CA ARG A 15 -7.35 31.82 3.49
C ARG A 15 -6.51 31.34 2.30
N SER A 16 -6.90 31.73 1.09
CA SER A 16 -6.04 31.58 -0.09
C SER A 16 -4.83 32.51 -0.02
N ALA A 17 -3.88 32.36 -0.95
CA ALA A 17 -2.94 33.43 -1.26
C ALA A 17 -3.70 34.75 -1.53
N GLY A 18 -3.13 35.85 -1.05
CA GLY A 18 -3.68 37.18 -1.28
C GLY A 18 -3.27 37.71 -2.64
N VAL A 19 -4.22 38.25 -3.40
CA VAL A 19 -3.99 38.83 -4.73
C VAL A 19 -4.09 40.36 -4.63
N PRO A 20 -2.97 41.09 -4.50
CA PRO A 20 -2.98 42.54 -4.41
C PRO A 20 -3.33 43.19 -5.74
N ASN A 21 -3.97 44.36 -5.71
CA ASN A 21 -4.02 45.23 -6.89
C ASN A 21 -2.64 45.85 -7.15
N ALA A 22 -2.46 46.48 -8.31
CA ALA A 22 -1.13 46.89 -8.78
C ALA A 22 -0.34 47.79 -7.79
N ASP A 23 -1.01 48.60 -6.98
CA ASP A 23 -0.35 49.47 -5.98
C ASP A 23 -0.38 48.90 -4.54
N GLY A 24 -0.94 47.72 -4.34
CA GLY A 24 -1.05 47.06 -3.04
C GLY A 24 -2.01 47.74 -2.06
N SER A 25 -2.88 48.63 -2.54
CA SER A 25 -3.90 49.27 -1.69
C SER A 25 -5.03 48.34 -1.28
N SER A 26 -5.30 47.29 -2.07
CA SER A 26 -6.37 46.32 -1.81
C SER A 26 -5.94 44.91 -2.18
N VAL A 27 -6.32 43.93 -1.37
CA VAL A 27 -5.95 42.50 -1.54
C VAL A 27 -7.19 41.64 -1.60
N LEU A 28 -7.38 40.92 -2.71
CA LEU A 28 -8.44 39.92 -2.86
C LEU A 28 -7.99 38.58 -2.30
N TYR A 29 -8.92 37.86 -1.67
CA TYR A 29 -8.68 36.49 -1.25
C TYR A 29 -10.00 35.77 -1.01
N THR A 30 -9.95 34.44 -1.07
CA THR A 30 -11.05 33.61 -0.58
C THR A 30 -10.74 33.12 0.83
N THR A 31 -11.77 32.96 1.65
CA THR A 31 -11.69 32.23 2.91
C THR A 31 -12.72 31.10 2.90
N SER A 32 -12.29 29.89 3.28
CA SER A 32 -13.19 28.77 3.46
C SER A 32 -13.21 28.30 4.90
N THR A 33 -14.40 28.10 5.44
CA THR A 33 -14.62 27.72 6.85
C THR A 33 -15.53 26.51 6.89
N TYR A 34 -15.21 25.52 7.73
CA TYR A 34 -16.08 24.37 7.97
C TYR A 34 -16.70 24.50 9.36
N SER A 35 -18.03 24.34 9.44
CA SER A 35 -18.76 24.32 10.70
C SER A 35 -19.06 22.88 11.10
N PHE A 36 -18.60 22.48 12.30
CA PHE A 36 -18.98 21.20 12.90
C PHE A 36 -20.43 21.20 13.41
N GLU A 37 -21.03 22.37 13.65
CA GLU A 37 -22.44 22.47 14.06
C GLU A 37 -23.39 22.22 12.89
N THR A 38 -23.11 22.82 11.73
CA THR A 38 -23.98 22.70 10.54
C THR A 38 -23.51 21.64 9.55
N HIS A 39 -22.32 21.07 9.75
CA HIS A 39 -21.65 20.15 8.82
C HIS A 39 -21.51 20.72 7.40
N ALA A 40 -21.37 22.04 7.29
CA ALA A 40 -21.31 22.74 6.01
C ALA A 40 -20.03 23.55 5.88
N LYS A 41 -19.51 23.58 4.64
CA LYS A 41 -18.45 24.51 4.22
C LYS A 41 -19.09 25.80 3.75
N THR A 42 -18.51 26.93 4.16
CA THR A 42 -18.80 28.26 3.61
C THR A 42 -17.55 28.80 2.94
N VAL A 43 -17.69 29.37 1.74
CA VAL A 43 -16.65 30.11 1.04
C VAL A 43 -17.07 31.57 0.90
N GLU A 44 -16.16 32.47 1.27
CA GLU A 44 -16.33 33.91 1.13
C GLU A 44 -15.20 34.46 0.26
N LEU A 45 -15.54 35.27 -0.73
CA LEU A 45 -14.63 36.17 -1.43
C LEU A 45 -14.59 37.51 -0.69
N ARG A 46 -13.39 37.98 -0.35
CA ARG A 46 -13.18 39.18 0.46
C ARG A 46 -12.13 40.10 -0.16
N SER A 47 -12.19 41.38 0.22
CA SER A 47 -11.21 42.41 -0.11
C SER A 47 -10.66 43.00 1.18
N LEU A 48 -9.34 43.01 1.35
CA LEU A 48 -8.65 43.65 2.47
C LEU A 48 -8.04 44.98 2.02
N ASP A 49 -8.46 46.08 2.64
CA ASP A 49 -7.84 47.40 2.45
C ASP A 49 -6.58 47.49 3.30
N THR A 50 -5.43 47.77 2.70
CA THR A 50 -4.14 47.76 3.41
C THR A 50 -3.93 48.98 4.29
N LYS A 51 -4.65 50.08 4.04
CA LYS A 51 -4.57 51.31 4.85
C LYS A 51 -5.45 51.22 6.10
N THR A 52 -6.68 50.73 5.98
CA THR A 52 -7.60 50.60 7.12
C THR A 52 -7.45 49.26 7.85
N GLN A 53 -6.83 48.27 7.20
CA GLN A 53 -6.80 46.85 7.61
C GLN A 53 -8.18 46.19 7.71
N GLU A 54 -9.21 46.81 7.15
CA GLU A 54 -10.56 46.28 7.16
C GLU A 54 -10.76 45.26 6.04
N SER A 55 -11.34 44.11 6.39
CA SER A 55 -11.71 43.07 5.44
C SER A 55 -13.20 43.14 5.12
N ARG A 56 -13.55 43.51 3.88
CA ARG A 56 -14.92 43.58 3.36
C ARG A 56 -15.32 42.27 2.70
N LEU A 57 -16.48 41.71 3.10
CA LEU A 57 -17.13 40.62 2.37
C LEU A 57 -17.62 41.13 1.02
N LEU A 58 -17.17 40.51 -0.07
CA LEU A 58 -17.67 40.78 -1.41
C LEU A 58 -18.80 39.81 -1.76
N LEU A 59 -18.54 38.51 -1.63
CA LEU A 59 -19.49 37.45 -1.96
C LEU A 59 -19.35 36.29 -0.99
N GLN A 60 -20.47 35.68 -0.61
CA GLN A 60 -20.50 34.37 0.04
C GLN A 60 -21.16 33.39 -0.92
N ASP A 61 -20.36 32.54 -1.56
CA ASP A 61 -20.80 31.55 -2.53
C ASP A 61 -19.77 30.42 -2.61
N ASN A 62 -20.20 29.18 -2.35
CA ASN A 62 -19.33 28.01 -2.33
C ASN A 62 -18.76 27.65 -3.70
N SER A 63 -19.30 28.23 -4.76
CA SER A 63 -18.90 27.96 -6.14
C SER A 63 -17.82 28.90 -6.68
N VAL A 64 -17.46 29.97 -5.96
CA VAL A 64 -16.45 30.93 -6.46
C VAL A 64 -15.02 30.57 -6.07
N SER A 65 -14.08 30.86 -6.98
CA SER A 65 -12.66 30.59 -6.80
C SER A 65 -11.79 31.53 -7.65
N GLU A 66 -10.48 31.54 -7.35
CA GLU A 66 -9.44 32.20 -8.14
C GLU A 66 -9.74 33.68 -8.50
N PRO A 67 -9.96 34.56 -7.51
CA PRO A 67 -10.15 35.98 -7.78
C PRO A 67 -8.85 36.66 -8.21
N LEU A 68 -8.93 37.54 -9.21
CA LEU A 68 -7.79 38.35 -9.66
C LEU A 68 -8.23 39.72 -10.18
N TRP A 69 -7.37 40.72 -10.04
CA TRP A 69 -7.61 42.07 -10.57
C TRP A 69 -7.42 42.12 -12.08
N LEU A 70 -8.31 42.81 -12.80
CA LEU A 70 -8.06 43.10 -14.21
C LEU A 70 -6.82 44.02 -14.31
N PRO A 71 -5.76 43.62 -15.03
CA PRO A 71 -4.54 44.43 -15.08
C PRO A 71 -4.82 45.85 -15.59
N GLY A 72 -4.22 46.86 -14.94
CA GLY A 72 -4.48 48.27 -15.26
C GLY A 72 -5.79 48.85 -14.67
N LYS A 73 -6.62 48.06 -13.99
CA LYS A 73 -7.80 48.54 -13.25
C LYS A 73 -7.59 48.36 -11.74
N LYS A 74 -8.01 49.34 -10.94
CA LYS A 74 -7.85 49.31 -9.47
C LYS A 74 -9.01 48.67 -8.72
N GLU A 75 -10.19 48.67 -9.33
CA GLU A 75 -11.46 48.32 -8.67
C GLU A 75 -12.22 47.20 -9.37
N VAL A 76 -11.74 46.73 -10.53
CA VAL A 76 -12.40 45.70 -11.34
C VAL A 76 -11.63 44.40 -11.23
N TYR A 77 -12.33 43.32 -10.90
CA TYR A 77 -11.75 41.99 -10.75
C TYR A 77 -12.58 40.94 -11.47
N ALA A 78 -11.93 39.81 -11.76
CA ALA A 78 -12.54 38.61 -12.31
C ALA A 78 -12.43 37.46 -11.31
N CYS A 79 -13.35 36.49 -11.38
CA CYS A 79 -13.20 35.22 -10.69
C CYS A 79 -13.92 34.09 -11.46
N LEU A 80 -13.57 32.85 -11.14
CA LEU A 80 -14.28 31.68 -11.64
C LEU A 80 -15.47 31.37 -10.74
N LYS A 81 -16.56 30.91 -11.35
CA LYS A 81 -17.73 30.37 -10.66
C LYS A 81 -18.11 29.01 -11.25
N SER A 82 -18.11 27.98 -10.42
CA SER A 82 -18.65 26.66 -10.80
C SER A 82 -20.17 26.73 -10.89
N GLU A 83 -20.75 26.13 -11.92
CA GLU A 83 -22.18 26.07 -12.18
C GLU A 83 -22.64 24.61 -12.29
N ASP A 84 -23.95 24.40 -12.41
CA ASP A 84 -24.52 23.07 -12.61
C ASP A 84 -23.93 22.35 -13.83
N LYS A 85 -23.88 21.01 -13.76
CA LYS A 85 -23.39 20.12 -14.83
C LYS A 85 -21.94 20.39 -15.23
N GLY A 86 -21.13 20.83 -14.27
CA GLY A 86 -19.69 21.05 -14.45
C GLY A 86 -19.36 22.24 -15.35
N LYS A 87 -20.28 23.18 -15.58
CA LYS A 87 -19.98 24.41 -16.32
C LYS A 87 -19.19 25.38 -15.44
N THR A 88 -18.33 26.23 -16.01
CA THR A 88 -17.63 27.29 -15.28
C THR A 88 -17.85 28.65 -15.93
N SER A 89 -18.33 29.62 -15.15
CA SER A 89 -18.56 31.01 -15.55
C SER A 89 -17.36 31.89 -15.17
N ILE A 90 -17.06 32.88 -16.01
CA ILE A 90 -16.16 33.99 -15.65
C ILE A 90 -17.04 35.16 -15.22
N LEU A 91 -16.92 35.52 -13.94
CA LEU A 91 -17.60 36.68 -13.38
C LEU A 91 -16.70 37.89 -13.46
N ILE A 92 -17.27 39.04 -13.81
CA ILE A 92 -16.63 40.35 -13.71
C ILE A 92 -17.41 41.17 -12.69
N SER A 93 -16.67 41.77 -11.77
CA SER A 93 -17.25 42.59 -10.70
C SER A 93 -16.42 43.83 -10.45
N MET A 94 -17.08 44.87 -9.94
CA MET A 94 -16.46 46.12 -9.55
C MET A 94 -16.69 46.40 -8.07
N ILE A 95 -15.64 46.75 -7.34
CA ILE A 95 -15.73 47.21 -5.97
C ILE A 95 -16.14 48.69 -5.98
N MET A 96 -17.41 48.97 -5.72
CA MET A 96 -17.90 50.33 -5.51
C MET A 96 -18.27 50.54 -4.03
N ALA A 97 -18.04 51.76 -3.54
CA ALA A 97 -18.45 52.17 -2.21
C ALA A 97 -19.99 52.24 -2.15
N GLY A 98 -20.60 51.54 -1.19
CA GLY A 98 -22.06 51.58 -0.96
C GLY A 98 -22.93 50.70 -1.88
N SER A 99 -22.39 50.06 -2.92
CA SER A 99 -23.14 49.10 -3.75
C SER A 99 -23.04 47.68 -3.21
N SER A 100 -24.09 46.88 -3.42
CA SER A 100 -24.02 45.44 -3.15
C SER A 100 -23.25 44.73 -4.28
N TRP A 101 -22.58 43.61 -3.97
CA TRP A 101 -21.88 42.81 -4.99
C TRP A 101 -22.82 42.34 -6.11
N LYS A 102 -24.08 42.05 -5.78
CA LYS A 102 -25.09 41.63 -6.76
C LYS A 102 -25.38 42.70 -7.80
N GLU A 103 -25.23 43.98 -7.46
CA GLU A 103 -25.48 45.10 -8.37
C GLU A 103 -24.29 45.35 -9.32
N SER A 104 -23.07 45.01 -8.91
CA SER A 104 -21.85 45.29 -9.67
C SER A 104 -21.25 44.08 -10.39
N THR A 105 -21.88 42.90 -10.30
CA THR A 105 -21.36 41.65 -10.85
C THR A 105 -22.22 41.11 -11.98
N TYR A 106 -21.58 40.60 -13.03
CA TYR A 106 -22.22 39.90 -14.14
C TYR A 106 -21.31 38.83 -14.72
N THR A 107 -21.89 37.86 -15.43
CA THR A 107 -21.15 36.84 -16.16
C THR A 107 -20.69 37.40 -17.50
N ALA A 108 -19.38 37.43 -17.75
CA ALA A 108 -18.81 37.88 -19.02
C ALA A 108 -18.78 36.76 -20.08
N GLY A 109 -18.79 35.50 -19.64
CA GLY A 109 -18.78 34.32 -20.50
C GLY A 109 -18.64 33.05 -19.68
N SER A 110 -18.61 31.91 -20.35
CA SER A 110 -18.52 30.61 -19.67
C SER A 110 -17.83 29.58 -20.54
N ILE A 111 -17.30 28.53 -19.91
CA ILE A 111 -16.79 27.31 -20.53
C ILE A 111 -17.63 26.13 -20.04
N ASP A 112 -18.08 25.26 -20.95
CA ASP A 112 -18.99 24.16 -20.62
C ASP A 112 -18.24 22.91 -20.10
N ALA A 113 -17.26 23.14 -19.21
CA ALA A 113 -16.49 22.11 -18.49
C ALA A 113 -15.89 22.70 -17.21
N PRO A 114 -15.50 21.86 -16.22
CA PRO A 114 -14.81 22.34 -15.04
C PRO A 114 -13.50 23.00 -15.46
N ALA A 115 -13.33 24.27 -15.07
CA ALA A 115 -12.14 25.04 -15.40
C ALA A 115 -11.48 25.61 -14.13
N SER A 116 -10.17 25.77 -14.21
CA SER A 116 -9.32 26.28 -13.13
C SER A 116 -8.10 27.02 -13.70
N SER A 117 -7.18 27.45 -12.84
CA SER A 117 -5.92 28.10 -13.21
C SER A 117 -6.10 29.35 -14.08
N LEU A 118 -7.01 30.24 -13.71
CA LEU A 118 -7.31 31.48 -14.42
C LEU A 118 -6.10 32.43 -14.45
N LYS A 119 -5.67 32.82 -15.66
CA LYS A 119 -4.74 33.93 -15.90
C LYS A 119 -5.34 34.97 -16.84
N ILE A 120 -5.15 36.25 -16.53
CA ILE A 120 -5.59 37.37 -17.36
C ILE A 120 -4.42 38.33 -17.61
N THR A 121 -4.23 38.71 -18.87
CA THR A 121 -3.22 39.70 -19.29
C THR A 121 -3.85 40.78 -20.15
N GLN A 122 -3.45 42.04 -19.94
CA GLN A 122 -3.95 43.16 -20.73
C GLN A 122 -3.36 43.17 -22.16
N LEU A 123 -4.24 43.32 -23.15
CA LEU A 123 -3.87 43.48 -24.57
C LEU A 123 -3.98 44.95 -25.00
N SER A 124 -5.02 45.64 -24.54
CA SER A 124 -5.26 47.08 -24.70
C SER A 124 -6.07 47.62 -23.51
N ASP A 125 -6.42 48.90 -23.49
CA ASP A 125 -7.18 49.51 -22.37
C ASP A 125 -8.55 48.86 -22.10
N ASP A 126 -9.12 48.24 -23.13
CA ASP A 126 -10.46 47.65 -23.16
C ASP A 126 -10.47 46.18 -23.62
N SER A 127 -9.31 45.51 -23.71
CA SER A 127 -9.22 44.12 -24.15
C SER A 127 -8.15 43.34 -23.38
N TYR A 128 -8.48 42.10 -23.00
CA TYR A 128 -7.63 41.20 -22.22
C TYR A 128 -7.58 39.80 -22.82
N ALA A 129 -6.42 39.16 -22.72
CA ALA A 129 -6.27 37.73 -22.90
C ALA A 129 -6.73 37.02 -21.63
N VAL A 130 -7.54 35.98 -21.77
CA VAL A 130 -7.99 35.12 -20.68
C VAL A 130 -7.59 33.69 -21.01
N VAL A 131 -6.91 33.02 -20.07
CA VAL A 131 -6.50 31.62 -20.20
C VAL A 131 -6.97 30.84 -18.97
N VAL A 132 -7.55 29.66 -19.20
CA VAL A 132 -7.97 28.70 -18.16
C VAL A 132 -7.51 27.29 -18.53
N ALA A 133 -7.38 26.42 -17.54
CA ALA A 133 -7.17 25.00 -17.72
C ALA A 133 -8.51 24.25 -17.69
N ALA A 134 -8.76 23.40 -18.68
CA ALA A 134 -9.89 22.47 -18.69
C ALA A 134 -9.55 21.20 -19.50
N GLN A 135 -10.18 20.08 -19.18
CA GLN A 135 -9.89 18.82 -19.85
C GLN A 135 -10.33 18.83 -21.31
N SER A 136 -9.55 18.14 -22.15
CA SER A 136 -9.85 17.90 -23.55
C SER A 136 -9.82 16.41 -23.88
N SER A 137 -10.67 16.00 -24.81
CA SER A 137 -10.65 14.67 -25.41
C SER A 137 -9.44 14.53 -26.35
N PRO A 138 -9.06 13.30 -26.77
CA PRO A 138 -7.92 13.10 -27.68
C PRO A 138 -8.00 13.83 -29.03
N ASP A 139 -9.20 14.19 -29.49
CA ASP A 139 -9.41 15.01 -30.71
C ASP A 139 -9.27 16.53 -30.46
N GLY A 140 -9.00 16.91 -29.22
CA GLY A 140 -8.88 18.29 -28.74
C GLY A 140 -10.22 18.99 -28.51
N SER A 141 -11.35 18.28 -28.55
CA SER A 141 -12.64 18.83 -28.13
C SER A 141 -12.69 19.01 -26.61
N LEU A 142 -13.50 19.97 -26.14
CA LEU A 142 -13.70 20.22 -24.71
C LEU A 142 -14.35 18.99 -24.07
N TYR A 143 -13.78 18.50 -22.97
CA TYR A 143 -14.31 17.36 -22.23
C TYR A 143 -14.90 17.81 -20.90
N ASN A 144 -16.11 17.34 -20.60
CA ASN A 144 -16.80 17.59 -19.35
C ASN A 144 -17.27 16.27 -18.74
N ALA A 145 -16.62 15.86 -17.64
CA ALA A 145 -16.90 14.61 -16.97
C ALA A 145 -18.33 14.51 -16.42
N GLU A 146 -18.96 15.63 -16.04
CA GLU A 146 -20.31 15.67 -15.47
C GLU A 146 -21.41 15.41 -16.51
N THR A 147 -21.10 15.61 -17.80
CA THR A 147 -22.04 15.42 -18.91
C THR A 147 -21.61 14.34 -19.88
N ALA A 148 -20.40 13.78 -19.71
CA ALA A 148 -19.91 12.67 -20.50
C ALA A 148 -20.83 11.44 -20.36
N PRO A 149 -21.12 10.72 -21.47
CA PRO A 149 -21.89 9.49 -21.40
C PRO A 149 -21.23 8.48 -20.45
N LYS A 150 -22.00 7.96 -19.48
CA LYS A 150 -21.51 6.91 -18.58
C LYS A 150 -21.30 5.63 -19.38
N THR A 151 -20.11 5.03 -19.24
CA THR A 151 -19.82 3.74 -19.86
C THR A 151 -20.48 2.62 -19.07
N HIS A 152 -21.11 1.66 -19.76
CA HIS A 152 -21.67 0.46 -19.12
C HIS A 152 -20.61 -0.60 -18.79
N SER A 153 -19.38 -0.44 -19.29
CA SER A 153 -18.26 -1.35 -19.06
C SER A 153 -17.43 -0.92 -17.84
N THR A 154 -17.10 -1.87 -16.96
CA THR A 154 -16.22 -1.69 -15.79
C THR A 154 -14.78 -2.14 -16.04
N GLY A 155 -14.53 -2.91 -17.10
CA GLY A 155 -13.19 -3.35 -17.48
C GLY A 155 -12.38 -2.24 -18.15
N LYS A 156 -11.09 -2.12 -17.80
CA LYS A 156 -10.12 -1.21 -18.43
C LYS A 156 -8.97 -2.04 -19.00
N LEU A 157 -8.55 -1.72 -20.23
CA LEU A 157 -7.40 -2.35 -20.89
C LEU A 157 -6.24 -1.35 -20.91
N TYR A 158 -5.09 -1.78 -20.41
CA TYR A 158 -3.85 -1.02 -20.44
C TYR A 158 -2.80 -1.75 -21.27
N LYS A 159 -2.03 -1.00 -22.07
CA LYS A 159 -0.98 -1.54 -22.95
C LYS A 159 0.44 -1.15 -22.52
N SER A 160 0.53 -0.33 -21.46
CA SER A 160 1.78 0.16 -20.88
C SER A 160 1.57 0.49 -19.40
N LEU A 161 2.67 0.61 -18.65
CA LEU A 161 2.67 1.12 -17.28
C LEU A 161 2.28 2.61 -17.22
N PHE A 162 2.22 3.14 -16.00
CA PHE A 162 1.64 4.44 -15.67
C PHE A 162 0.13 4.48 -15.87
N VAL A 163 -0.53 3.38 -15.47
CA VAL A 163 -2.00 3.26 -15.54
C VAL A 163 -2.70 4.04 -14.43
N ARG A 164 -1.96 4.36 -13.36
CA ARG A 164 -2.36 5.18 -12.22
C ARG A 164 -1.27 6.18 -11.90
N HIS A 165 -1.67 7.34 -11.41
CA HIS A 165 -0.79 8.28 -10.72
C HIS A 165 -1.34 8.35 -9.29
N TRP A 166 -0.64 7.71 -8.36
CA TRP A 166 -1.13 7.45 -7.00
C TRP A 166 -2.43 6.61 -6.96
N ASP A 167 -3.52 7.18 -6.44
CA ASP A 167 -4.83 6.56 -6.31
C ASP A 167 -5.77 6.87 -7.49
N ASP A 168 -5.34 7.71 -8.44
CA ASP A 168 -6.12 8.08 -9.61
C ASP A 168 -5.70 7.35 -10.88
N TYR A 169 -6.68 6.85 -11.64
CA TYR A 169 -6.43 6.24 -12.94
C TYR A 169 -6.14 7.29 -14.01
N VAL A 170 -5.10 7.06 -14.80
CA VAL A 170 -4.81 7.89 -15.97
C VAL A 170 -5.89 7.69 -17.03
N THR A 171 -6.50 8.78 -17.47
CA THR A 171 -7.55 8.77 -18.50
C THR A 171 -7.00 9.24 -19.85
N PRO A 172 -7.68 8.93 -20.97
CA PRO A 172 -7.34 9.48 -22.28
C PRO A 172 -7.49 11.01 -22.36
N GLN A 173 -8.31 11.59 -21.48
CA GLN A 173 -8.54 13.02 -21.40
C GLN A 173 -7.35 13.71 -20.75
N LYS A 174 -7.00 14.87 -21.29
CA LYS A 174 -5.79 15.59 -20.91
C LYS A 174 -6.11 17.03 -20.55
N ASN A 175 -5.45 17.56 -19.52
CA ASN A 175 -5.53 18.98 -19.20
C ASN A 175 -5.02 19.79 -20.39
N SER A 176 -5.81 20.78 -20.81
CA SER A 176 -5.41 21.71 -21.86
C SER A 176 -5.62 23.15 -21.42
N LEU A 177 -4.81 24.04 -21.99
CA LEU A 177 -4.99 25.49 -21.85
C LEU A 177 -5.97 25.98 -22.91
N TRP A 178 -6.99 26.71 -22.46
CA TRP A 178 -8.02 27.31 -23.30
C TRP A 178 -7.90 28.81 -23.22
N TYR A 179 -7.81 29.48 -24.37
CA TYR A 179 -7.72 30.93 -24.41
C TYR A 179 -8.91 31.58 -25.11
N ALA A 180 -9.21 32.80 -24.68
CA ALA A 180 -10.19 33.69 -25.26
C ALA A 180 -9.76 35.15 -25.05
N THR A 181 -10.48 36.06 -25.70
CA THR A 181 -10.35 37.50 -25.48
C THR A 181 -11.56 38.02 -24.71
N LEU A 182 -11.32 38.81 -23.66
CA LEU A 182 -12.33 39.55 -22.92
C LEU A 182 -12.31 41.00 -23.38
N THR A 183 -13.37 41.49 -24.03
CA THR A 183 -13.41 42.83 -24.64
C THR A 183 -14.55 43.66 -24.06
N ARG A 184 -14.31 44.95 -23.84
CA ARG A 184 -15.34 45.88 -23.39
C ARG A 184 -16.32 46.21 -24.52
N ALA A 185 -17.57 45.82 -24.37
CA ALA A 185 -18.66 46.16 -25.25
C ALA A 185 -19.10 47.64 -25.09
N LYS A 186 -19.94 48.11 -26.00
CA LYS A 186 -20.41 49.52 -26.04
C LYS A 186 -21.25 49.90 -24.81
N ASP A 187 -21.88 48.94 -24.15
CA ASP A 187 -22.64 49.13 -22.91
C ASP A 187 -21.73 49.21 -21.66
N GLY A 188 -20.42 49.09 -21.85
CA GLY A 188 -19.41 49.17 -20.80
C GLY A 188 -19.14 47.86 -20.06
N LYS A 189 -19.83 46.76 -20.41
CA LYS A 189 -19.58 45.41 -19.88
C LYS A 189 -18.52 44.69 -20.68
N PHE A 190 -17.86 43.72 -20.06
CA PHE A 190 -16.90 42.85 -20.71
C PHE A 190 -17.58 41.59 -21.23
N GLU A 191 -17.26 41.21 -22.45
CA GLU A 191 -17.78 40.00 -23.10
C GLU A 191 -16.61 39.11 -23.53
N LEU A 192 -16.77 37.81 -23.32
CA LEU A 192 -15.77 36.81 -23.68
C LEU A 192 -15.98 36.31 -25.11
N SER A 193 -14.90 36.17 -25.88
CA SER A 193 -14.93 35.49 -27.17
C SER A 193 -15.10 33.97 -27.03
N LYS A 194 -15.23 33.28 -28.16
CA LYS A 194 -15.16 31.82 -28.22
C LYS A 194 -13.81 31.32 -27.65
N TRP A 195 -13.86 30.23 -26.89
CA TRP A 195 -12.69 29.51 -26.41
C TRP A 195 -11.96 28.76 -27.52
N VAL A 196 -10.64 28.83 -27.51
CA VAL A 196 -9.76 28.06 -28.39
C VAL A 196 -8.84 27.18 -27.55
N ASN A 197 -8.70 25.91 -27.95
CA ASN A 197 -7.80 24.95 -27.32
C ASN A 197 -6.35 25.20 -27.81
N ALA A 198 -5.47 25.64 -26.92
CA ALA A 198 -4.07 25.94 -27.23
C ALA A 198 -3.24 24.71 -27.58
N LEU A 199 -3.61 23.53 -27.06
CA LEU A 199 -2.83 22.29 -27.20
C LEU A 199 -3.47 21.28 -28.17
N LYS A 200 -4.46 21.73 -28.96
CA LYS A 200 -5.18 20.86 -29.90
C LYS A 200 -4.21 20.18 -30.88
N GLY A 201 -4.17 18.85 -30.81
CA GLY A 201 -3.31 18.04 -31.69
C GLY A 201 -1.81 18.09 -31.36
N ALA A 202 -1.40 18.71 -30.25
CA ALA A 202 0.00 18.77 -29.82
C ALA A 202 0.46 17.50 -29.08
N GLY A 203 -0.48 16.72 -28.51
CA GLY A 203 -0.14 15.59 -27.65
C GLY A 203 0.49 16.00 -26.31
N LEU A 204 0.31 17.25 -25.92
CA LEU A 204 0.83 17.85 -24.68
C LEU A 204 -0.32 18.05 -23.68
N GLU A 205 0.03 18.06 -22.39
CA GLU A 205 -0.89 18.36 -21.29
C GLU A 205 -0.33 19.48 -20.40
N SER A 206 -1.17 20.45 -20.03
CA SER A 206 -0.83 21.49 -19.06
C SER A 206 -2.11 22.04 -18.44
N PRO A 207 -2.15 22.27 -17.11
CA PRO A 207 -1.12 21.95 -16.11
C PRO A 207 -0.86 20.45 -15.94
N VAL A 208 0.34 20.10 -15.48
CA VAL A 208 0.77 18.69 -15.31
C VAL A 208 0.11 18.07 -14.07
N PRO A 209 -0.67 16.98 -14.19
CA PRO A 209 -1.36 16.36 -13.05
C PRO A 209 -0.42 15.55 -12.12
N PRO A 210 -0.81 15.34 -10.84
CA PRO A 210 -2.07 15.75 -10.22
C PRO A 210 -2.05 17.16 -9.60
N PHE A 211 -0.87 17.79 -9.49
CA PHE A 211 -0.70 19.01 -8.69
C PHE A 211 -0.54 20.31 -9.47
N GLY A 212 -0.27 20.27 -10.78
CA GLY A 212 0.00 21.48 -11.54
C GLY A 212 -1.19 22.45 -11.54
N GLY A 213 -0.88 23.75 -11.51
CA GLY A 213 -1.88 24.82 -11.58
C GLY A 213 -1.37 26.05 -12.34
N THR A 214 -1.62 27.23 -11.78
CA THR A 214 -1.21 28.54 -12.34
C THR A 214 0.30 28.73 -12.45
N ASP A 215 1.09 27.90 -11.77
CA ASP A 215 2.54 27.84 -11.81
C ASP A 215 3.10 27.05 -13.00
N SER A 216 2.25 26.30 -13.71
CA SER A 216 2.64 25.47 -14.87
C SER A 216 2.71 26.26 -16.19
N PHE A 217 2.20 27.49 -16.22
CA PHE A 217 2.21 28.31 -17.43
C PHE A 217 2.15 29.79 -17.10
N ASP A 218 2.51 30.63 -18.05
CA ASP A 218 2.36 32.07 -17.97
C ASP A 218 1.87 32.68 -19.28
N VAL A 219 1.25 33.85 -19.19
CA VAL A 219 0.56 34.51 -20.31
C VAL A 219 1.12 35.90 -20.48
N SER A 220 1.42 36.27 -21.72
CA SER A 220 1.78 37.64 -22.09
C SER A 220 0.99 38.09 -23.31
N LYS A 221 1.11 39.36 -23.68
CA LYS A 221 0.56 39.87 -24.95
C LYS A 221 1.12 39.18 -26.20
N ALA A 222 2.25 38.48 -26.08
CA ALA A 222 2.93 37.81 -27.19
C ALA A 222 2.56 36.31 -27.29
N GLY A 223 1.87 35.74 -26.30
CA GLY A 223 1.49 34.32 -26.31
C GLY A 223 1.55 33.65 -24.94
N ILE A 224 1.67 32.33 -24.96
CA ILE A 224 1.59 31.45 -23.78
C ILE A 224 2.87 30.63 -23.68
N ILE A 225 3.52 30.62 -22.50
CA ILE A 225 4.64 29.72 -22.18
C ILE A 225 4.17 28.72 -21.12
N PHE A 226 4.49 27.44 -21.25
CA PHE A 226 3.97 26.40 -20.35
C PHE A 226 4.91 25.20 -20.24
N VAL A 227 4.71 24.37 -19.21
CA VAL A 227 5.40 23.09 -19.03
C VAL A 227 4.49 21.93 -19.39
N SER A 228 5.08 20.86 -19.94
CA SER A 228 4.36 19.61 -20.17
C SER A 228 5.31 18.42 -19.99
N LYS A 229 4.77 17.27 -19.56
CA LYS A 229 5.53 16.01 -19.56
C LYS A 229 6.06 15.72 -20.96
N ASP A 230 7.27 15.19 -21.05
CA ASP A 230 7.85 14.82 -22.34
C ASP A 230 7.04 13.64 -22.93
N PRO A 231 6.32 13.83 -24.05
CA PRO A 231 5.49 12.78 -24.63
C PRO A 231 6.32 11.60 -25.19
N LYS A 232 7.64 11.76 -25.31
CA LYS A 232 8.57 10.71 -25.76
C LYS A 232 9.13 9.90 -24.59
N ALA A 233 9.03 10.38 -23.37
CA ALA A 233 9.54 9.69 -22.18
C ALA A 233 8.49 8.71 -21.64
N ASN A 234 8.95 7.59 -21.07
CA ASN A 234 8.07 6.70 -20.32
C ASN A 234 7.75 7.35 -18.96
N PRO A 235 6.49 7.74 -18.68
CA PRO A 235 6.15 8.43 -17.44
C PRO A 235 6.34 7.58 -16.19
N ALA A 236 6.39 6.24 -16.30
CA ALA A 236 6.74 5.36 -15.19
C ALA A 236 8.22 5.46 -14.79
N LEU A 237 9.10 5.85 -15.72
CA LEU A 237 10.56 5.84 -15.54
C LEU A 237 11.19 7.23 -15.54
N SER A 238 10.40 8.28 -15.71
CA SER A 238 10.93 9.63 -15.87
C SER A 238 9.97 10.71 -15.39
N THR A 239 10.54 11.71 -14.71
CA THR A 239 9.87 12.95 -14.31
C THR A 239 10.03 14.06 -15.35
N LYS A 240 10.56 13.76 -16.54
CA LYS A 240 10.94 14.78 -17.51
C LYS A 240 9.75 15.63 -17.96
N CYS A 241 9.89 16.94 -17.78
CA CYS A 241 8.98 17.92 -18.36
C CYS A 241 9.81 18.94 -19.17
N ASN A 242 9.29 19.30 -20.34
CA ASN A 242 9.88 20.32 -21.20
C ASN A 242 9.06 21.61 -21.14
N VAL A 243 9.68 22.72 -21.51
CA VAL A 243 9.04 24.03 -21.63
C VAL A 243 8.67 24.29 -23.09
N TYR A 244 7.47 24.81 -23.31
CA TYR A 244 6.93 25.12 -24.62
C TYR A 244 6.43 26.56 -24.69
N TYR A 245 6.47 27.15 -25.88
CA TYR A 245 5.93 28.48 -26.15
C TYR A 245 5.02 28.46 -27.39
N ILE A 246 3.86 29.11 -27.29
CA ILE A 246 2.95 29.36 -28.40
C ILE A 246 2.96 30.87 -28.64
N GLU A 247 3.53 31.29 -29.76
CA GLU A 247 3.38 32.66 -30.25
C GLU A 247 1.94 32.86 -30.74
N LEU A 248 1.26 33.89 -30.25
CA LEU A 248 -0.10 34.22 -30.67
C LEU A 248 -0.13 35.61 -31.29
N SER A 249 -0.69 35.71 -32.50
CA SER A 249 -0.96 37.01 -33.13
C SER A 249 -2.19 37.69 -32.54
N SER A 250 -3.17 36.87 -32.10
CA SER A 250 -4.32 37.28 -31.30
C SER A 250 -4.81 36.13 -30.41
N PHE A 251 -5.48 36.45 -29.31
CA PHE A 251 -6.15 35.48 -28.44
C PHE A 251 -7.53 35.05 -28.99
N THR A 252 -7.63 34.98 -30.31
CA THR A 252 -8.79 34.50 -31.09
C THR A 252 -8.38 33.64 -32.28
N GLU A 253 -7.07 33.44 -32.51
CA GLU A 253 -6.52 32.61 -33.58
C GLU A 253 -6.99 31.15 -33.40
N ASP A 254 -7.68 30.56 -34.38
CA ASP A 254 -8.24 29.18 -34.34
C ASP A 254 -8.02 28.51 -35.72
N PRO A 255 -7.22 27.43 -35.83
CA PRO A 255 -6.55 26.72 -34.74
C PRO A 255 -5.35 27.49 -34.16
N ALA A 256 -4.99 27.19 -32.91
CA ALA A 256 -3.78 27.71 -32.29
C ALA A 256 -2.51 27.30 -33.08
N PRO A 257 -1.48 28.16 -33.13
CA PRO A 257 -0.16 27.79 -33.64
C PRO A 257 0.45 26.61 -32.89
N LYS A 258 1.32 25.85 -33.56
CA LYS A 258 2.00 24.72 -32.94
C LYS A 258 2.96 25.20 -31.84
N PRO A 259 2.98 24.56 -30.66
CA PRO A 259 3.95 24.88 -29.62
C PRO A 259 5.39 24.65 -30.08
N PHE A 260 6.27 25.58 -29.72
CA PHE A 260 7.72 25.49 -29.88
C PHE A 260 8.35 24.95 -28.58
N GLU A 261 9.15 23.89 -28.67
CA GLU A 261 9.84 23.25 -27.52
C GLU A 261 11.22 23.90 -27.27
N TYR A 262 11.56 24.17 -26.01
CA TYR A 262 12.88 24.62 -25.59
C TYR A 262 13.74 23.46 -25.06
N THR A 263 15.03 23.42 -25.43
CA THR A 263 15.94 22.34 -25.02
C THR A 263 16.81 22.75 -23.83
N THR A 264 16.72 22.02 -22.71
CA THR A 264 17.66 22.15 -21.59
C THR A 264 18.78 21.09 -21.65
N LYS A 265 19.87 21.42 -22.36
CA LYS A 265 20.99 20.48 -22.54
C LYS A 265 21.57 19.99 -21.21
N GLY A 266 21.57 18.67 -21.00
CA GLY A 266 22.09 18.03 -19.80
C GLY A 266 21.10 17.94 -18.62
N PHE A 267 19.86 18.39 -18.81
CA PHE A 267 18.79 18.33 -17.81
C PHE A 267 17.74 17.34 -18.30
N LYS A 268 17.48 16.32 -17.48
CA LYS A 268 16.56 15.22 -17.81
C LYS A 268 15.36 15.15 -16.84
N GLY A 269 15.27 16.07 -15.88
CA GLY A 269 14.20 16.09 -14.88
C GLY A 269 13.02 17.00 -15.24
N ALA A 270 12.18 17.26 -14.24
CA ALA A 270 11.03 18.15 -14.40
C ALA A 270 11.46 19.61 -14.65
N SER A 271 10.61 20.34 -15.36
CA SER A 271 10.69 21.79 -15.51
C SER A 271 9.42 22.42 -14.94
N ALA A 272 9.55 23.61 -14.36
CA ALA A 272 8.47 24.28 -13.63
C ALA A 272 8.57 25.82 -13.70
N SER A 273 7.53 26.51 -13.25
CA SER A 273 7.48 27.97 -13.08
C SER A 273 7.99 28.79 -14.28
N PRO A 274 7.53 28.53 -15.53
CA PRO A 274 7.89 29.39 -16.64
C PRO A 274 7.20 30.76 -16.47
N VAL A 275 7.96 31.85 -16.55
CA VAL A 275 7.43 33.22 -16.42
C VAL A 275 8.06 34.16 -17.43
N PHE A 276 7.24 35.03 -18.02
CA PHE A 276 7.72 36.05 -18.94
C PHE A 276 8.41 37.20 -18.21
N LEU A 277 9.35 37.84 -18.88
CA LEU A 277 9.76 39.20 -18.50
C LEU A 277 8.62 40.19 -18.83
N PRO A 278 8.49 41.32 -18.11
CA PRO A 278 7.40 42.29 -18.33
C PRO A 278 7.29 42.83 -19.76
N ASP A 279 8.39 42.86 -20.52
CA ASP A 279 8.40 43.30 -21.91
C ASP A 279 7.95 42.23 -22.92
N ALA A 280 7.72 41.00 -22.44
CA ALA A 280 7.34 39.81 -23.20
C ALA A 280 8.35 39.42 -24.30
N LYS A 281 9.64 39.75 -24.16
CA LYS A 281 10.69 39.37 -25.12
C LYS A 281 11.53 38.18 -24.71
N LYS A 282 11.52 37.87 -23.41
CA LYS A 282 12.30 36.81 -22.77
C LYS A 282 11.43 36.12 -21.73
N ALA A 283 11.87 34.95 -21.29
CA ALA A 283 11.23 34.23 -20.20
C ALA A 283 12.29 33.54 -19.34
N VAL A 284 11.94 33.20 -18.11
CA VAL A 284 12.73 32.29 -17.28
C VAL A 284 11.89 31.10 -16.85
N PHE A 285 12.55 30.02 -16.48
CA PHE A 285 11.89 28.83 -15.95
C PHE A 285 12.87 28.03 -15.08
N LEU A 286 12.34 27.05 -14.37
CA LEU A 286 13.09 26.12 -13.54
C LEU A 286 13.27 24.78 -14.25
N SER A 287 14.42 24.14 -14.09
CA SER A 287 14.64 22.77 -14.56
C SER A 287 15.53 21.96 -13.60
N LEU A 288 15.19 20.68 -13.43
CA LEU A 288 15.91 19.68 -12.63
C LEU A 288 16.89 18.87 -13.49
N SER A 289 18.02 18.48 -12.91
CA SER A 289 19.09 17.78 -13.64
C SER A 289 18.76 16.32 -13.98
N GLY A 290 18.27 15.54 -13.02
CA GLY A 290 18.10 14.10 -13.08
C GLY A 290 16.70 13.69 -13.51
N ALA A 291 16.62 12.67 -14.38
CA ALA A 291 15.37 12.00 -14.66
C ALA A 291 14.98 11.13 -13.45
N GLY A 292 13.86 11.44 -12.80
CA GLY A 292 13.30 10.60 -11.74
C GLY A 292 13.63 10.99 -10.30
N TYR A 293 14.25 12.15 -10.07
CA TYR A 293 14.52 12.64 -8.72
C TYR A 293 13.87 14.00 -8.49
N GLU A 294 12.72 14.01 -7.83
CA GLU A 294 11.90 15.22 -7.64
C GLU A 294 12.49 16.20 -6.62
N SER A 295 13.43 15.72 -5.80
CA SER A 295 14.15 16.53 -4.80
C SER A 295 15.49 17.06 -5.31
N ASP A 296 15.75 16.93 -6.61
CA ASP A 296 16.85 17.66 -7.25
C ASP A 296 16.68 19.17 -7.07
N LYS A 297 17.79 19.88 -6.89
CA LYS A 297 17.79 21.33 -6.86
C LYS A 297 17.42 21.90 -8.22
N SER A 298 16.33 22.65 -8.24
CA SER A 298 15.90 23.47 -9.37
C SER A 298 16.97 24.50 -9.76
N GLN A 299 17.06 24.75 -11.06
CA GLN A 299 17.97 25.74 -11.60
C GLN A 299 17.25 26.70 -12.53
N ILE A 300 17.66 27.96 -12.50
CA ILE A 300 17.01 29.02 -13.27
C ILE A 300 17.64 29.09 -14.66
N PHE A 301 16.79 28.98 -15.67
CA PHE A 301 17.12 29.13 -17.09
C PHE A 301 16.45 30.37 -17.65
N LEU A 302 17.17 31.06 -18.54
CA LEU A 302 16.72 32.21 -19.31
C LEU A 302 16.54 31.80 -20.77
N VAL A 303 15.42 32.18 -21.36
CA VAL A 303 15.19 32.19 -22.81
C VAL A 303 15.51 33.59 -23.33
N GLU A 304 16.57 33.73 -24.14
CA GLU A 304 17.02 35.04 -24.65
C GLU A 304 16.20 35.58 -25.84
N ASP A 305 15.62 34.70 -26.66
CA ASP A 305 14.77 34.95 -27.81
C ASP A 305 13.65 33.89 -27.82
N LEU A 306 12.41 34.31 -27.56
CA LEU A 306 11.26 33.40 -27.45
C LEU A 306 10.96 32.59 -28.73
N LYS A 307 11.50 33.00 -29.88
CA LYS A 307 11.22 32.35 -31.17
C LYS A 307 12.26 31.32 -31.57
N LYS A 308 13.29 31.10 -30.75
CA LYS A 308 14.41 30.20 -31.04
C LYS A 308 14.80 29.44 -29.78
N ASP A 309 15.49 28.32 -29.99
CA ASP A 309 16.04 27.55 -28.88
C ASP A 309 17.29 28.25 -28.33
N SER A 310 17.08 29.30 -27.52
CA SER A 310 18.12 30.17 -26.95
C SER A 310 18.12 30.09 -25.41
N VAL A 311 18.14 28.88 -24.89
CA VAL A 311 18.11 28.62 -23.45
C VAL A 311 19.51 28.75 -22.85
N LYS A 312 19.65 29.57 -21.81
CA LYS A 312 20.89 29.79 -21.06
C LYS A 312 20.65 29.64 -19.57
N ARG A 313 21.50 28.87 -18.90
CA ARG A 313 21.52 28.77 -17.43
C ARG A 313 22.06 30.06 -16.82
N LEU A 314 21.35 30.64 -15.84
CA LEU A 314 21.76 31.93 -15.23
C LEU A 314 22.91 31.77 -14.21
N PHE A 315 23.01 30.63 -13.50
CA PHE A 315 24.04 30.42 -12.46
C PHE A 315 25.05 29.31 -12.79
N ASN A 316 26.35 29.56 -12.56
CA ASN A 316 27.40 28.53 -12.56
C ASN A 316 27.74 28.11 -11.11
N GLN A 317 27.55 26.83 -10.75
CA GLN A 317 27.52 26.32 -9.36
C GLN A 317 28.88 25.91 -8.77
N LYS A 318 30.02 26.44 -9.24
CA LYS A 318 31.36 25.94 -8.84
C LYS A 318 32.16 26.82 -7.83
N ALA A 319 31.58 27.83 -7.18
CA ALA A 319 32.31 28.65 -6.22
C ALA A 319 31.53 28.86 -4.91
N GLU A 320 32.24 28.87 -3.77
CA GLU A 320 31.72 29.25 -2.45
C GLU A 320 30.96 30.59 -2.54
N GLY A 321 29.72 30.61 -2.03
CA GLY A 321 28.77 31.72 -2.23
C GLY A 321 27.70 31.47 -3.32
N SER A 322 27.74 30.34 -4.02
CA SER A 322 26.68 29.91 -4.96
C SER A 322 25.38 29.52 -4.24
N LEU A 323 24.23 29.80 -4.87
CA LEU A 323 22.89 29.41 -4.39
C LEU A 323 22.78 27.88 -4.23
N ASP A 324 23.01 27.38 -3.01
CA ASP A 324 22.71 25.99 -2.64
C ASP A 324 21.29 25.86 -2.10
N LYS A 325 20.34 26.45 -2.83
CA LYS A 325 18.91 26.47 -2.52
C LYS A 325 18.13 26.12 -3.77
N SER A 326 16.99 25.46 -3.60
CA SER A 326 16.09 25.11 -4.70
C SER A 326 15.06 26.22 -4.88
N PRO A 327 15.20 27.10 -5.91
CA PRO A 327 14.24 28.17 -6.18
C PRO A 327 12.87 27.61 -6.61
N GLN A 328 11.83 28.35 -6.26
CA GLN A 328 10.41 28.10 -6.55
C GLN A 328 9.71 29.46 -6.78
N ASN A 329 8.50 29.48 -7.36
CA ASN A 329 7.65 30.68 -7.47
C ASN A 329 8.37 31.90 -8.10
N LEU A 330 8.94 31.73 -9.29
CA LEU A 330 9.63 32.80 -10.00
C LEU A 330 8.67 33.95 -10.36
N VAL A 331 9.02 35.20 -10.04
CA VAL A 331 8.29 36.40 -10.49
C VAL A 331 9.22 37.60 -10.71
N PHE A 332 8.99 38.41 -11.74
CA PHE A 332 9.80 39.59 -12.03
C PHE A 332 9.24 40.87 -11.43
N SER A 333 10.12 41.77 -10.99
CA SER A 333 9.76 43.18 -10.75
C SER A 333 9.13 43.80 -12.00
N HIS A 334 8.26 44.79 -11.83
CA HIS A 334 7.60 45.48 -12.95
C HIS A 334 8.57 46.10 -13.96
N ASP A 335 9.77 46.51 -13.52
CA ASP A 335 10.81 47.05 -14.40
C ASP A 335 11.69 45.97 -15.06
N GLY A 336 11.49 44.70 -14.74
CA GLY A 336 12.21 43.55 -15.27
C GLY A 336 13.66 43.44 -14.81
N LYS A 337 14.10 44.23 -13.81
CA LYS A 337 15.50 44.24 -13.35
C LYS A 337 15.80 43.27 -12.21
N THR A 338 14.78 42.84 -11.48
CA THR A 338 14.92 41.96 -10.32
C THR A 338 14.04 40.73 -10.51
N LEU A 339 14.63 39.55 -10.36
CA LEU A 339 13.88 38.29 -10.26
C LEU A 339 13.69 37.96 -8.78
N TYR A 340 12.44 37.77 -8.36
CA TYR A 340 12.10 37.27 -7.04
C TYR A 340 11.72 35.80 -7.12
N PHE A 341 12.02 35.05 -6.05
CA PHE A 341 11.66 33.65 -5.93
C PHE A 341 11.62 33.24 -4.46
N SER A 342 10.90 32.18 -4.13
CA SER A 342 10.97 31.53 -2.82
C SER A 342 11.96 30.37 -2.84
N ALA A 343 12.59 30.07 -1.71
CA ALA A 343 13.35 28.84 -1.55
C ALA A 343 13.39 28.43 -0.08
N GLU A 344 13.43 27.11 0.16
CA GLU A 344 13.63 26.57 1.51
C GLU A 344 15.06 26.83 2.00
N ASP A 345 15.17 27.29 3.23
CA ASP A 345 16.42 27.66 3.88
C ASP A 345 16.37 27.34 5.37
N GLN A 346 16.97 26.21 5.75
CA GLN A 346 17.18 25.82 7.14
C GLN A 346 15.88 25.81 7.99
N GLY A 347 14.80 25.28 7.40
CA GLY A 347 13.49 25.21 8.05
C GLY A 347 12.58 26.42 7.77
N TYR A 348 13.01 27.42 6.99
CA TYR A 348 12.17 28.55 6.59
C TYR A 348 11.89 28.53 5.08
N GLY A 349 10.76 29.08 4.64
CA GLY A 349 10.52 29.35 3.22
C GLY A 349 10.76 30.83 2.94
N ARG A 350 11.93 31.19 2.40
CA ARG A 350 12.37 32.59 2.31
C ARG A 350 12.14 33.19 0.94
N LEU A 351 11.85 34.48 0.91
CA LEU A 351 11.81 35.30 -0.30
C LEU A 351 13.23 35.79 -0.63
N PHE A 352 13.67 35.54 -1.86
CA PHE A 352 14.95 36.01 -2.38
C PHE A 352 14.74 37.00 -3.51
N ALA A 353 15.69 37.93 -3.65
CA ALA A 353 15.83 38.85 -4.76
C ALA A 353 17.15 38.58 -5.48
N LEU A 354 17.08 38.45 -6.80
CA LEU A 354 18.21 38.29 -7.69
C LEU A 354 18.32 39.49 -8.63
N THR A 355 19.48 40.14 -8.62
CA THR A 355 19.77 41.33 -9.44
C THR A 355 21.11 41.18 -10.16
N SER A 356 21.28 41.81 -11.32
CA SER A 356 22.58 41.87 -12.00
C SER A 356 23.44 43.00 -11.43
N ASP A 357 24.61 42.70 -10.87
CA ASP A 357 25.66 43.66 -10.49
C ASP A 357 26.75 43.76 -11.57
N PRO A 358 26.97 44.94 -12.16
CA PRO A 358 27.99 45.14 -13.20
C PRO A 358 29.43 44.99 -12.71
N THR A 359 29.70 44.93 -11.40
CA THR A 359 31.05 44.82 -10.82
C THR A 359 31.39 43.43 -10.27
N SER A 360 30.38 42.60 -9.94
CA SER A 360 30.57 41.32 -9.26
C SER A 360 29.78 40.13 -9.83
N GLY A 361 28.87 40.36 -10.79
CA GLY A 361 27.99 39.31 -11.34
C GLY A 361 26.58 39.39 -10.74
N GLU A 362 25.85 38.27 -10.64
CA GLU A 362 24.51 38.31 -10.05
C GLU A 362 24.56 38.39 -8.52
N VAL A 363 23.81 39.32 -7.91
CA VAL A 363 23.69 39.50 -6.46
C VAL A 363 22.38 38.88 -5.98
N LEU A 364 22.51 37.89 -5.10
CA LEU A 364 21.42 37.22 -4.40
C LEU A 364 21.26 37.80 -2.99
N ARG A 365 20.02 38.15 -2.61
CA ARG A 365 19.68 38.64 -1.27
C ARG A 365 18.42 37.98 -0.73
N ALA A 366 18.47 37.44 0.49
CA ALA A 366 17.27 37.07 1.24
C ALA A 366 16.57 38.33 1.75
N LEU A 367 15.28 38.47 1.45
CA LEU A 367 14.44 39.59 1.90
C LEU A 367 13.73 39.26 3.21
N THR A 368 13.41 37.99 3.46
CA THR A 368 12.78 37.52 4.69
C THR A 368 13.69 36.57 5.47
N ASP A 369 13.51 36.51 6.78
CA ASP A 369 14.31 35.70 7.72
C ASP A 369 13.50 34.62 8.45
N THR A 370 12.18 34.78 8.54
CA THR A 370 11.22 33.96 9.29
C THR A 370 9.98 33.61 8.46
N GLY A 371 9.19 32.62 8.92
CA GLY A 371 8.00 32.13 8.23
C GLY A 371 8.29 31.29 6.99
N TYR A 372 7.20 30.90 6.32
CA TYR A 372 7.23 30.15 5.07
C TYR A 372 6.41 30.88 4.01
N VAL A 373 7.10 31.55 3.09
CA VAL A 373 6.53 32.28 1.94
C VAL A 373 6.02 31.29 0.91
N SER A 374 4.72 31.37 0.61
CA SER A 374 4.06 30.48 -0.35
C SER A 374 3.70 31.15 -1.67
N ASP A 375 3.64 32.49 -1.72
CA ASP A 375 3.23 33.22 -2.92
C ASP A 375 3.77 34.66 -2.93
N ILE A 376 4.08 35.20 -4.11
CA ILE A 376 4.85 36.45 -4.28
C ILE A 376 4.23 37.33 -5.38
N HIS A 377 3.97 38.59 -5.07
CA HIS A 377 3.40 39.58 -5.99
C HIS A 377 4.19 40.89 -5.96
N PRO A 378 5.00 41.19 -7.00
CA PRO A 378 5.63 42.49 -7.16
C PRO A 378 4.59 43.61 -7.33
N LEU A 379 4.80 44.75 -6.67
CA LEU A 379 3.92 45.92 -6.73
C LEU A 379 4.51 47.02 -7.62
N SER A 380 3.64 47.82 -8.22
CA SER A 380 4.00 48.91 -9.16
C SER A 380 4.88 50.01 -8.56
N ASN A 381 4.91 50.13 -7.23
CA ASN A 381 5.77 51.05 -6.49
C ASN A 381 7.20 50.50 -6.23
N GLY A 382 7.49 49.25 -6.64
CA GLY A 382 8.77 48.58 -6.45
C GLY A 382 8.87 47.72 -5.18
N ASP A 383 7.87 47.76 -4.30
CA ASP A 383 7.77 46.86 -3.15
C ASP A 383 7.27 45.47 -3.58
N VAL A 384 7.33 44.50 -2.67
CA VAL A 384 6.83 43.14 -2.91
C VAL A 384 5.80 42.78 -1.86
N PHE A 385 4.62 42.37 -2.32
CA PHE A 385 3.62 41.70 -1.50
C PHE A 385 3.92 40.19 -1.46
N TYR A 386 3.75 39.54 -0.32
CA TYR A 386 3.87 38.09 -0.23
C TYR A 386 2.86 37.49 0.76
N THR A 387 2.45 36.25 0.47
CA THR A 387 1.69 35.41 1.40
C THR A 387 2.66 34.48 2.13
N SER A 388 2.49 34.35 3.45
CA SER A 388 3.27 33.42 4.26
C SER A 388 2.43 32.76 5.34
N SER A 389 2.99 31.71 5.96
CA SER A 389 2.46 31.10 7.18
C SER A 389 3.60 30.88 8.18
N SER A 390 3.26 30.48 9.40
CA SER A 390 4.21 30.03 10.42
C SER A 390 3.67 28.80 11.15
N LEU A 391 4.48 28.25 12.04
CA LEU A 391 4.10 27.15 12.93
C LEU A 391 2.94 27.46 13.88
N VAL A 392 2.56 28.74 14.04
CA VAL A 392 1.45 29.20 14.90
C VAL A 392 0.40 30.02 14.17
N ASP A 393 0.64 30.38 12.90
CA ASP A 393 -0.24 31.24 12.12
C ASP A 393 -0.51 30.67 10.72
N TYR A 394 -1.78 30.46 10.40
CA TYR A 394 -2.18 29.79 9.17
C TYR A 394 -2.07 30.65 7.91
N SER A 395 -2.09 31.97 8.02
CA SER A 395 -1.96 32.86 6.85
C SER A 395 -1.73 34.31 7.26
N SER A 396 -0.63 34.86 6.77
CA SER A 396 -0.24 36.25 6.92
C SER A 396 0.08 36.87 5.56
N TYR A 397 -0.38 38.10 5.36
CA TYR A 397 -0.11 38.90 4.17
C TYR A 397 0.82 40.04 4.54
N SER A 398 1.86 40.28 3.75
CA SER A 398 2.87 41.28 4.07
C SER A 398 3.35 42.04 2.84
N ILE A 399 3.82 43.28 3.05
CA ILE A 399 4.50 44.10 2.04
C ILE A 399 5.89 44.43 2.56
N ILE A 400 6.93 44.18 1.76
CA ILE A 400 8.32 44.44 2.11
C ILE A 400 9.00 45.40 1.12
N GLY A 401 9.88 46.25 1.65
CA GLY A 401 10.72 47.14 0.87
C GLY A 401 11.88 46.41 0.20
N THR A 402 12.23 46.82 -1.02
CA THR A 402 13.26 46.15 -1.83
C THR A 402 14.55 46.97 -1.97
N SER A 403 14.65 48.15 -1.33
CA SER A 403 15.86 48.98 -1.41
C SER A 403 17.05 48.37 -0.63
N LYS A 404 18.29 48.75 -0.96
CA LYS A 404 19.53 48.20 -0.34
C LYS A 404 19.68 48.54 1.15
N SER A 405 18.93 49.53 1.67
CA SER A 405 19.05 50.05 3.04
C SER A 405 17.93 49.59 3.99
N ASP A 406 16.87 48.97 3.47
CA ASP A 406 15.70 48.63 4.29
C ASP A 406 15.92 47.35 5.09
N SER A 407 15.49 47.38 6.36
CA SER A 407 15.52 46.23 7.27
C SER A 407 14.74 45.04 6.72
N GLN A 408 15.07 43.82 7.16
CA GLN A 408 14.31 42.59 6.85
C GLN A 408 12.85 42.60 7.36
N ALA A 409 12.43 43.62 8.09
CA ALA A 409 11.05 43.77 8.57
C ALA A 409 10.11 44.22 7.44
N ALA A 410 8.92 43.63 7.40
CA ALA A 410 7.84 44.07 6.52
C ALA A 410 7.39 45.50 6.86
N LYS A 411 7.08 46.29 5.83
CA LYS A 411 6.48 47.63 5.94
C LYS A 411 5.04 47.55 6.42
N TRP A 412 4.36 46.45 6.11
CA TRP A 412 2.97 46.18 6.47
C TRP A 412 2.77 44.67 6.59
N THR A 413 1.96 44.25 7.56
CA THR A 413 1.57 42.86 7.78
C THR A 413 0.13 42.79 8.28
N HIS A 414 -0.62 41.79 7.84
CA HIS A 414 -1.95 41.48 8.33
C HIS A 414 -2.11 39.97 8.49
N SER A 415 -2.36 39.53 9.73
CA SER A 415 -2.62 38.15 10.09
C SER A 415 -4.03 38.03 10.68
N SER A 416 -4.80 37.09 10.13
CA SER A 416 -6.18 36.88 10.56
C SER A 416 -6.27 36.10 11.87
N SER A 417 -5.21 35.37 12.25
CA SER A 417 -5.13 34.68 13.55
C SER A 417 -4.51 35.56 14.65
N LYS A 418 -4.12 36.79 14.32
CA LYS A 418 -3.36 37.70 15.19
C LYS A 418 -2.09 37.01 15.71
N ASP A 419 -1.26 36.53 14.79
CA ASP A 419 -0.03 35.78 15.05
C ASP A 419 -0.26 34.56 15.98
N GLY A 420 -1.35 33.82 15.72
CA GLY A 420 -1.76 32.63 16.49
C GLY A 420 -2.58 32.91 17.76
N SER A 421 -2.60 34.15 18.27
CA SER A 421 -3.24 34.46 19.55
C SER A 421 -4.76 34.27 19.57
N SER A 422 -5.45 34.41 18.43
CA SER A 422 -6.89 34.10 18.34
C SER A 422 -7.20 32.61 18.50
N LEU A 423 -6.20 31.76 18.25
CA LEU A 423 -6.27 30.31 18.37
C LEU A 423 -5.78 29.81 19.74
N GLY A 424 -5.27 30.72 20.59
CA GLY A 424 -4.63 30.39 21.86
C GLY A 424 -3.16 30.00 21.74
N LEU A 425 -2.56 30.17 20.56
CA LEU A 425 -1.15 29.87 20.29
C LEU A 425 -0.28 31.12 20.46
N LYS A 426 1.02 30.93 20.69
CA LYS A 426 2.02 32.00 20.83
C LYS A 426 3.32 31.58 20.17
N ALA A 427 3.98 32.51 19.48
CA ALA A 427 5.29 32.27 18.88
C ALA A 427 6.34 31.79 19.92
N SER A 428 6.26 32.24 21.17
CA SER A 428 7.15 31.84 22.26
C SER A 428 7.07 30.35 22.65
N GLN A 429 6.05 29.63 22.18
CA GLN A 429 5.96 28.17 22.36
C GLN A 429 6.91 27.40 21.45
N VAL A 430 7.32 28.03 20.36
CA VAL A 430 8.13 27.43 19.32
C VAL A 430 9.56 27.90 19.48
N SER A 431 10.48 26.95 19.43
CA SER A 431 11.93 27.18 19.39
C SER A 431 12.55 26.15 18.47
N SER A 432 13.87 26.17 18.30
CA SER A 432 14.58 25.13 17.56
C SER A 432 15.85 24.71 18.26
N ILE A 433 16.29 23.50 17.93
CA ILE A 433 17.54 22.91 18.41
C ILE A 433 18.36 22.41 17.22
N ARG A 434 19.66 22.29 17.44
CA ARG A 434 20.59 21.63 16.50
C ARG A 434 21.30 20.51 17.21
N THR A 435 21.28 19.34 16.59
CA THR A 435 21.88 18.12 17.11
C THR A 435 22.91 17.60 16.12
N PRO A 436 23.93 16.83 16.53
CA PRO A 436 24.89 16.25 15.59
C PRO A 436 24.17 15.43 14.51
N ALA A 437 24.55 15.62 13.25
CA ALA A 437 24.06 14.74 12.18
C ALA A 437 24.80 13.40 12.20
N SER A 438 24.21 12.37 11.61
CA SER A 438 24.79 11.04 11.44
C SER A 438 26.09 11.11 10.66
N ASP A 439 26.11 11.85 9.55
CA ASP A 439 27.33 12.12 8.77
C ASP A 439 27.72 13.60 8.84
N THR A 440 28.59 13.91 9.80
CA THR A 440 29.13 15.26 10.00
C THR A 440 30.01 15.76 8.86
N THR A 441 30.41 14.90 7.92
CA THR A 441 31.18 15.30 6.72
C THR A 441 30.29 15.88 5.64
N VAL A 442 29.01 15.46 5.58
CA VAL A 442 28.00 16.02 4.66
C VAL A 442 27.35 17.25 5.26
N ASN A 443 26.86 17.14 6.50
CA ASN A 443 26.24 18.26 7.21
C ASN A 443 26.56 18.14 8.70
N LYS A 444 26.97 19.23 9.34
CA LYS A 444 27.43 19.17 10.74
C LYS A 444 26.31 18.86 11.73
N THR A 445 25.08 19.32 11.44
CA THR A 445 23.97 19.25 12.40
C THR A 445 22.62 19.06 11.74
N VAL A 446 21.75 18.29 12.39
CA VAL A 446 20.31 18.20 12.12
C VAL A 446 19.57 19.29 12.90
N HIS A 447 18.67 19.99 12.23
CA HIS A 447 17.78 20.98 12.83
C HIS A 447 16.44 20.35 13.21
N SER A 448 15.88 20.74 14.35
CA SER A 448 14.53 20.32 14.76
C SER A 448 13.75 21.52 15.31
N TRP A 449 12.47 21.62 14.97
CA TRP A 449 11.56 22.49 15.73
C TRP A 449 11.16 21.84 17.04
N VAL A 450 10.93 22.68 18.05
CA VAL A 450 10.53 22.31 19.39
C VAL A 450 9.30 23.10 19.76
N TYR A 451 8.20 22.40 20.07
CA TYR A 451 6.98 23.01 20.58
C TYR A 451 6.80 22.67 22.05
N LYS A 452 6.54 23.69 22.86
CA LYS A 452 6.10 23.56 24.24
C LYS A 452 4.60 23.89 24.34
N PRO A 453 3.86 23.30 25.30
CA PRO A 453 2.47 23.67 25.56
C PRO A 453 2.32 25.18 25.84
N SER A 454 1.19 25.78 25.47
CA SER A 454 0.94 27.23 25.64
C SER A 454 0.91 27.67 27.10
N ASN A 455 0.68 26.68 27.98
CA ASN A 455 0.71 26.74 29.43
C ASN A 455 1.93 25.99 30.02
N PHE A 456 3.06 25.99 29.31
CA PHE A 456 4.30 25.42 29.84
C PHE A 456 4.69 26.08 31.17
N GLU A 457 5.04 25.26 32.16
CA GLU A 457 5.44 25.66 33.51
C GLU A 457 6.86 25.15 33.77
N GLU A 458 7.75 26.07 34.16
CA GLU A 458 9.12 25.72 34.52
C GLU A 458 9.15 24.79 35.74
N GLY A 459 10.03 23.77 35.70
CA GLY A 459 10.15 22.75 36.75
C GLY A 459 9.18 21.57 36.63
N LYS A 460 8.20 21.61 35.72
CA LYS A 460 7.31 20.48 35.42
C LYS A 460 7.85 19.62 34.28
N LYS A 461 7.64 18.30 34.37
CA LYS A 461 8.00 17.35 33.32
C LYS A 461 6.83 17.02 32.39
N TYR A 462 7.09 17.02 31.10
CA TYR A 462 6.10 16.82 30.03
C TYR A 462 6.45 15.59 29.19
N PRO A 463 5.46 14.78 28.76
CA PRO A 463 5.69 13.69 27.82
C PRO A 463 6.22 14.23 26.48
N LEU A 464 6.95 13.39 25.74
CA LEU A 464 7.55 13.72 24.45
C LEU A 464 6.72 13.17 23.29
N ALA A 465 6.50 13.97 22.26
CA ALA A 465 6.05 13.49 20.95
C ALA A 465 7.13 13.80 19.89
N LEU A 466 7.73 12.76 19.32
CA LEU A 466 8.65 12.87 18.19
C LEU A 466 7.88 12.72 16.89
N LEU A 467 7.85 13.77 16.06
CA LEU A 467 7.11 13.80 14.79
C LEU A 467 8.10 13.74 13.62
N ILE A 468 8.05 12.66 12.86
CA ILE A 468 8.92 12.39 11.71
C ILE A 468 8.16 12.78 10.44
N HIS A 469 8.74 13.66 9.62
CA HIS A 469 8.07 14.14 8.40
C HIS A 469 7.93 13.02 7.35
N GLY A 470 6.92 13.18 6.48
CA GLY A 470 6.74 12.35 5.28
C GLY A 470 7.60 12.85 4.11
N GLY A 471 7.65 12.07 3.03
CA GLY A 471 8.63 12.22 1.95
C GLY A 471 10.05 11.93 2.45
N PRO A 472 10.85 11.05 1.81
CA PRO A 472 12.21 10.79 2.29
C PRO A 472 13.03 12.07 2.35
N GLN A 473 12.78 12.97 1.40
CA GLN A 473 13.44 14.27 1.31
C GLN A 473 12.58 15.45 1.82
N GLY A 474 11.44 15.20 2.45
CA GLY A 474 10.61 16.27 3.02
C GLY A 474 11.31 17.02 4.16
N ALA A 475 10.70 18.11 4.62
CA ALA A 475 11.19 18.85 5.78
C ALA A 475 10.03 19.50 6.54
N TRP A 476 10.19 19.65 7.86
CA TRP A 476 9.40 20.57 8.66
C TRP A 476 9.88 22.01 8.41
N GLY A 477 9.07 22.78 7.69
CA GLY A 477 9.22 24.23 7.54
C GLY A 477 8.47 25.00 8.61
N ASP A 478 8.83 26.27 8.85
CA ASP A 478 8.10 27.24 9.68
C ASP A 478 6.76 27.60 9.03
N SER A 479 5.86 26.62 8.97
CA SER A 479 4.74 26.58 8.06
C SER A 479 3.53 25.97 8.74
N TRP A 480 2.35 26.39 8.30
CA TRP A 480 1.11 25.86 8.83
C TRP A 480 0.64 24.64 8.04
N SER A 481 0.38 23.54 8.73
CA SER A 481 -0.23 22.34 8.14
C SER A 481 -1.59 22.07 8.79
N THR A 482 -2.59 21.77 7.96
CA THR A 482 -3.90 21.28 8.43
C THR A 482 -3.97 19.76 8.49
N ARG A 483 -2.97 19.05 7.96
CA ARG A 483 -2.88 17.59 7.94
C ARG A 483 -2.06 17.05 9.12
N TRP A 484 -0.90 17.67 9.39
CA TRP A 484 0.02 17.30 10.46
C TRP A 484 0.53 18.56 11.16
N ASN A 485 -0.13 18.96 12.25
CA ASN A 485 0.20 20.19 12.98
C ASN A 485 0.78 19.87 14.37
N PRO A 486 2.06 20.18 14.65
CA PRO A 486 2.67 19.89 15.95
C PRO A 486 1.98 20.59 17.12
N ALA A 487 1.38 21.77 16.90
CA ALA A 487 0.69 22.51 17.96
C ALA A 487 -0.49 21.72 18.55
N VAL A 488 -1.16 20.86 17.77
CA VAL A 488 -2.25 20.01 18.28
C VAL A 488 -1.75 19.10 19.41
N TYR A 489 -0.56 18.51 19.26
CA TYR A 489 0.06 17.64 20.26
C TYR A 489 0.59 18.45 21.45
N ALA A 490 1.22 19.60 21.18
CA ALA A 490 1.71 20.48 22.23
C ALA A 490 0.58 20.92 23.18
N GLU A 491 -0.59 21.22 22.63
CA GLU A 491 -1.77 21.66 23.40
C GLU A 491 -2.52 20.51 24.10
N GLN A 492 -2.12 19.25 23.86
CA GLN A 492 -2.47 18.10 24.71
C GLN A 492 -1.45 17.88 25.85
N GLY A 493 -0.47 18.76 26.01
CA GLY A 493 0.51 18.71 27.08
C GLY A 493 1.78 17.93 26.74
N TYR A 494 2.13 17.77 25.47
CA TYR A 494 3.41 17.21 25.05
C TYR A 494 4.45 18.31 24.79
N VAL A 495 5.72 18.01 25.03
CA VAL A 495 6.79 18.68 24.29
C VAL A 495 6.93 17.95 22.96
N VAL A 496 6.90 18.67 21.85
CA VAL A 496 6.93 18.08 20.50
C VAL A 496 8.25 18.42 19.83
N ILE A 497 8.92 17.44 19.25
CA ILE A 497 10.17 17.61 18.51
C ILE A 497 9.94 17.13 17.08
N THR A 498 10.29 17.96 16.09
CA THR A 498 10.08 17.67 14.67
C THR A 498 11.42 17.79 13.91
N PRO A 499 12.19 16.70 13.80
CA PRO A 499 13.52 16.73 13.20
C PRO A 499 13.49 16.79 11.67
N ASN A 500 14.43 17.53 11.09
CA ASN A 500 14.74 17.54 9.65
C ASN A 500 15.98 16.69 9.41
N ILE A 501 15.76 15.37 9.38
CA ILE A 501 16.77 14.31 9.28
C ILE A 501 17.49 14.32 7.93
N THR A 502 18.57 13.54 7.81
CA THR A 502 19.31 13.33 6.55
C THR A 502 18.35 12.99 5.43
N GLY A 503 18.48 13.69 4.30
CA GLY A 503 17.50 13.70 3.21
C GLY A 503 16.67 14.98 3.14
N SER A 504 16.43 15.69 4.24
CA SER A 504 15.55 16.87 4.23
C SER A 504 16.03 17.99 3.29
N THR A 505 15.09 18.58 2.55
CA THR A 505 15.32 19.78 1.75
C THR A 505 15.58 21.03 2.60
N GLY A 506 16.18 22.07 1.98
CA GLY A 506 16.52 23.33 2.65
C GLY A 506 17.86 23.33 3.39
N TYR A 507 18.57 22.21 3.45
CA TYR A 507 19.88 22.04 4.11
C TYR A 507 21.06 21.83 3.15
N GLY A 508 20.82 21.96 1.84
CA GLY A 508 21.81 21.82 0.77
C GLY A 508 21.69 20.46 0.05
N GLN A 509 22.02 20.43 -1.25
CA GLN A 509 21.77 19.24 -2.08
C GLN A 509 22.51 18.00 -1.56
N ALA A 510 23.74 18.18 -1.05
CA ALA A 510 24.52 17.06 -0.52
C ALA A 510 23.82 16.37 0.67
N PHE A 511 23.14 17.13 1.54
CA PHE A 511 22.37 16.57 2.66
C PHE A 511 21.09 15.89 2.18
N THR A 512 20.45 16.46 1.16
CA THR A 512 19.26 15.88 0.50
C THR A 512 19.60 14.56 -0.22
N ASP A 513 20.75 14.48 -0.89
CA ASP A 513 21.22 13.30 -1.62
C ASP A 513 21.72 12.17 -0.70
N ALA A 514 22.15 12.51 0.53
CA ALA A 514 22.76 11.57 1.45
C ALA A 514 21.82 10.45 1.93
N ILE A 515 20.50 10.63 1.78
CA ILE A 515 19.51 9.57 2.05
C ILE A 515 19.47 8.49 0.97
N ARG A 516 20.02 8.76 -0.23
CA ARG A 516 19.92 7.84 -1.37
C ARG A 516 20.62 6.52 -1.05
N LYS A 517 19.91 5.42 -1.23
CA LYS A 517 20.30 4.05 -0.88
C LYS A 517 20.50 3.83 0.63
N ASP A 518 20.03 4.76 1.46
CA ASP A 518 20.21 4.73 2.91
C ASP A 518 18.99 5.27 3.68
N TRP A 519 17.77 4.95 3.24
CA TRP A 519 16.53 5.36 3.92
C TRP A 519 16.50 4.91 5.40
N GLY A 520 17.07 3.76 5.73
CA GLY A 520 17.08 3.22 7.09
C GLY A 520 18.30 3.58 7.95
N GLY A 521 19.38 4.10 7.38
CA GLY A 521 20.65 4.31 8.10
C GLY A 521 20.79 5.72 8.67
N ALA A 522 21.36 6.65 7.91
CA ALA A 522 21.62 8.02 8.37
C ALA A 522 20.39 8.71 8.99
N PRO A 523 19.17 8.62 8.40
CA PRO A 523 17.98 9.19 9.01
C PRO A 523 17.64 8.58 10.38
N TYR A 524 17.83 7.26 10.57
CA TYR A 524 17.64 6.61 11.86
C TYR A 524 18.64 7.12 12.91
N ASN A 525 19.92 7.22 12.53
CA ASN A 525 20.98 7.70 13.41
C ASN A 525 20.81 9.17 13.80
N ASP A 526 20.25 9.99 12.91
CA ASP A 526 19.85 11.36 13.26
C ASP A 526 18.79 11.38 14.34
N LEU A 527 17.78 10.49 14.27
CA LEU A 527 16.76 10.37 15.32
C LEU A 527 17.38 9.90 16.64
N VAL A 528 18.38 9.01 16.62
CA VAL A 528 19.14 8.61 17.82
C VAL A 528 19.84 9.82 18.43
N ASN A 529 20.59 10.58 17.63
CA ASN A 529 21.30 11.77 18.08
C ASN A 529 20.35 12.83 18.65
N VAL A 530 19.19 13.02 18.03
CA VAL A 530 18.15 13.93 18.54
C VAL A 530 17.66 13.46 19.91
N MET A 531 17.32 12.19 20.05
CA MET A 531 16.77 11.65 21.30
C MET A 531 17.79 11.68 22.44
N ASP A 532 19.06 11.39 22.16
CA ASP A 532 20.15 11.49 23.14
C ASP A 532 20.40 12.93 23.56
N TRP A 533 20.34 13.86 22.61
CA TRP A 533 20.48 15.28 22.90
C TRP A 533 19.32 15.78 23.77
N VAL A 534 18.07 15.40 23.44
CA VAL A 534 16.88 15.79 24.22
C VAL A 534 16.97 15.27 25.65
N GLU A 535 17.30 13.99 25.84
CA GLU A 535 17.44 13.39 27.18
C GLU A 535 18.50 14.11 28.03
N LYS A 536 19.62 14.50 27.40
CA LYS A 536 20.72 15.17 28.09
C LYS A 536 20.46 16.65 28.40
N ASN A 537 19.78 17.37 27.51
CA ASN A 537 19.75 18.84 27.54
C ASN A 537 18.37 19.43 27.84
N MET A 538 17.30 18.64 27.83
CA MET A 538 15.93 19.11 28.11
C MET A 538 15.34 18.42 29.35
N PRO A 539 15.73 18.83 30.57
CA PRO A 539 15.27 18.21 31.81
C PRO A 539 13.75 18.30 32.03
N GLU A 540 13.07 19.22 31.34
CA GLU A 540 11.61 19.34 31.30
C GLU A 540 10.92 18.21 30.51
N VAL A 541 11.66 17.38 29.76
CA VAL A 541 11.11 16.27 28.97
C VAL A 541 11.15 14.97 29.79
N ASP A 542 10.01 14.29 29.84
CA ASP A 542 9.85 12.97 30.44
C ASP A 542 10.02 11.86 29.40
N MET A 543 11.24 11.38 29.27
CA MET A 543 11.59 10.30 28.34
C MET A 543 10.86 8.99 28.64
N THR A 544 10.34 8.79 29.86
CA THR A 544 9.56 7.58 30.19
C THR A 544 8.16 7.59 29.59
N ARG A 545 7.71 8.73 29.08
CA ARG A 545 6.43 8.95 28.38
C ARG A 545 6.65 9.53 26.99
N ALA A 546 7.63 9.00 26.27
CA ALA A 546 7.89 9.38 24.88
C ALA A 546 7.04 8.56 23.90
N VAL A 547 6.56 9.20 22.83
CA VAL A 547 5.89 8.56 21.69
C VAL A 547 6.53 9.04 20.37
N ALA A 548 6.54 8.20 19.34
CA ALA A 548 6.98 8.59 17.99
C ALA A 548 5.86 8.38 16.97
N LEU A 549 5.73 9.32 16.04
CA LEU A 549 4.66 9.35 15.05
C LEU A 549 5.23 9.78 13.69
N GLY A 550 4.68 9.22 12.61
CA GLY A 550 5.04 9.65 11.27
C GLY A 550 4.04 9.15 10.22
N ALA A 551 3.96 9.89 9.12
CA ALA A 551 3.17 9.52 7.93
C ALA A 551 4.06 9.29 6.70
N SER A 552 3.60 8.47 5.75
CA SER A 552 4.36 8.20 4.51
C SER A 552 5.77 7.70 4.83
N TYR A 553 6.84 8.36 4.36
CA TYR A 553 8.21 8.06 4.76
C TYR A 553 8.43 8.10 6.29
N GLY A 554 7.82 9.05 7.00
CA GLY A 554 7.84 9.05 8.46
C GLY A 554 7.16 7.82 9.05
N GLY A 555 6.12 7.29 8.40
CA GLY A 555 5.50 6.01 8.76
C GLY A 555 6.42 4.82 8.50
N TYR A 556 7.16 4.83 7.37
CA TYR A 556 8.24 3.87 7.13
C TYR A 556 9.30 3.95 8.24
N MET A 557 9.72 5.14 8.65
CA MET A 557 10.67 5.31 9.75
C MET A 557 10.11 4.82 11.07
N VAL A 558 8.82 4.98 11.35
CA VAL A 558 8.18 4.38 12.54
C VAL A 558 8.22 2.85 12.49
N ASN A 559 7.92 2.24 11.34
CA ASN A 559 8.07 0.79 11.15
C ASN A 559 9.53 0.35 11.31
N TRP A 560 10.47 1.13 10.80
CA TRP A 560 11.91 0.89 10.94
C TRP A 560 12.35 0.97 12.41
N LEU A 561 11.94 2.02 13.14
CA LEU A 561 12.18 2.18 14.57
C LEU A 561 11.65 0.99 15.37
N GLN A 562 10.47 0.46 15.03
CA GLN A 562 9.90 -0.71 15.70
C GLN A 562 10.86 -1.92 15.68
N GLY A 563 11.62 -2.08 14.59
CA GLY A 563 12.64 -3.13 14.43
C GLY A 563 13.97 -2.87 15.14
N HIS A 564 14.21 -1.68 15.70
CA HIS A 564 15.53 -1.26 16.19
C HIS A 564 15.50 -0.74 17.65
N ASP A 565 16.69 -0.56 18.24
CA ASP A 565 16.87 -0.20 19.67
C ASP A 565 16.18 1.10 20.07
N LEU A 566 16.24 2.13 19.22
CA LEU A 566 15.60 3.42 19.49
C LEU A 566 14.07 3.26 19.69
N GLY A 567 13.44 2.30 18.99
CA GLY A 567 12.02 2.00 19.17
C GLY A 567 11.66 1.57 20.58
N ARG A 568 12.59 0.96 21.34
CA ARG A 568 12.37 0.52 22.73
C ARG A 568 12.27 1.68 23.72
N ARG A 569 12.68 2.89 23.32
CA ARG A 569 12.58 4.11 24.16
C ARG A 569 11.18 4.74 24.12
N PHE A 570 10.32 4.34 23.18
CA PHE A 570 8.97 4.88 23.03
C PHE A 570 7.91 3.97 23.66
N LYS A 571 6.87 4.59 24.25
CA LYS A 571 5.69 3.90 24.79
C LYS A 571 4.61 3.64 23.73
N ALA A 572 4.62 4.42 22.66
CA ALA A 572 3.77 4.21 21.50
C ALA A 572 4.50 4.63 20.23
N LEU A 573 4.22 3.89 19.15
CA LEU A 573 4.68 4.15 17.79
C LEU A 573 3.43 4.26 16.91
N VAL A 574 3.28 5.36 16.18
CA VAL A 574 2.12 5.62 15.30
C VAL A 574 2.59 5.71 13.86
N CYS A 575 2.29 4.67 13.07
CA CYS A 575 2.53 4.63 11.64
C CYS A 575 1.24 4.99 10.88
N HIS A 576 1.31 5.98 9.98
CA HIS A 576 0.21 6.41 9.12
C HIS A 576 0.62 6.32 7.64
N ASP A 577 -0.02 5.47 6.84
CA ASP A 577 0.29 5.28 5.41
C ASP A 577 1.79 4.99 5.12
N GLY A 578 2.48 4.31 6.04
CA GLY A 578 3.90 3.97 5.90
C GLY A 578 4.14 2.73 5.05
N ILE A 579 5.20 2.73 4.25
CA ILE A 579 5.64 1.52 3.56
C ILE A 579 6.07 0.48 4.60
N PHE A 580 5.44 -0.69 4.57
CA PHE A 580 5.79 -1.83 5.41
C PHE A 580 6.83 -2.75 4.75
N SER A 581 6.76 -2.91 3.42
CA SER A 581 7.70 -3.70 2.63
C SER A 581 8.00 -3.00 1.30
N PHE A 582 9.28 -2.81 0.99
CA PHE A 582 9.71 -2.22 -0.28
C PHE A 582 9.33 -3.07 -1.47
N ALA A 583 9.44 -4.40 -1.39
CA ALA A 583 9.07 -5.29 -2.48
C ALA A 583 7.58 -5.14 -2.82
N GLY A 584 6.70 -5.11 -1.80
CA GLY A 584 5.27 -4.89 -2.01
C GLY A 584 4.97 -3.49 -2.56
N GLY A 585 5.61 -2.45 -2.04
CA GLY A 585 5.43 -1.07 -2.51
C GLY A 585 5.85 -0.90 -3.98
N LEU A 586 6.94 -1.54 -4.39
CA LEU A 586 7.46 -1.51 -5.76
C LEU A 586 6.62 -2.27 -6.77
N LEU A 587 5.96 -3.35 -6.36
CA LEU A 587 5.00 -4.06 -7.21
C LEU A 587 3.67 -3.30 -7.36
N ALA A 588 3.35 -2.41 -6.43
CA ALA A 588 2.08 -1.68 -6.41
C ALA A 588 2.14 -0.29 -7.07
N THR A 589 3.34 0.30 -7.19
CA THR A 589 3.54 1.65 -7.73
C THR A 589 3.76 1.66 -9.24
N GLU A 590 3.27 2.71 -9.88
CA GLU A 590 3.54 3.01 -11.28
C GLU A 590 4.67 4.04 -11.45
N GLU A 591 5.06 4.72 -10.37
CA GLU A 591 6.13 5.74 -10.33
C GLU A 591 7.49 5.10 -10.09
N LEU A 592 7.90 4.20 -10.98
CA LEU A 592 9.15 3.44 -10.81
C LEU A 592 10.40 4.33 -10.75
N TYR A 593 10.36 5.53 -11.32
CA TYR A 593 11.46 6.49 -11.32
C TYR A 593 11.97 6.82 -9.91
N PHE A 594 11.06 7.02 -8.95
CA PHE A 594 11.41 7.47 -7.61
C PHE A 594 12.08 6.35 -6.80
N PRO A 595 11.49 5.15 -6.67
CA PRO A 595 12.13 4.03 -5.99
C PRO A 595 13.42 3.57 -6.66
N PHE A 596 13.55 3.63 -7.99
CA PHE A 596 14.79 3.22 -8.67
C PHE A 596 15.93 4.19 -8.39
N HIS A 597 15.64 5.49 -8.35
CA HIS A 597 16.63 6.49 -7.95
C HIS A 597 17.06 6.27 -6.49
N ASP A 598 16.09 6.16 -5.59
CA ASP A 598 16.33 6.19 -4.16
C ASP A 598 16.85 4.87 -3.58
N LEU A 599 16.45 3.73 -4.15
CA LEU A 599 16.90 2.41 -3.72
C LEU A 599 18.05 1.87 -4.59
N GLY A 600 18.38 2.55 -5.70
CA GLY A 600 19.48 2.19 -6.57
C GLY A 600 19.20 1.04 -7.56
N GLY A 601 17.94 0.69 -7.78
CA GLY A 601 17.53 -0.34 -8.74
C GLY A 601 16.21 -1.03 -8.35
N THR A 602 15.87 -2.12 -9.05
CA THR A 602 14.74 -2.99 -8.66
C THR A 602 15.17 -4.02 -7.61
N PRO A 603 14.33 -4.40 -6.64
CA PRO A 603 14.69 -5.31 -5.55
C PRO A 603 14.89 -6.76 -5.99
N TRP A 604 14.40 -7.14 -7.18
CA TRP A 604 14.67 -8.43 -7.82
C TRP A 604 15.89 -8.40 -8.77
N TYR A 605 16.58 -7.26 -8.89
CA TYR A 605 17.78 -7.11 -9.72
C TYR A 605 18.82 -6.29 -8.95
N SER A 606 19.91 -6.91 -8.51
CA SER A 606 21.05 -6.15 -7.99
C SER A 606 22.05 -5.93 -9.12
N PRO A 607 22.23 -4.71 -9.66
CA PRO A 607 23.41 -4.43 -10.45
C PRO A 607 24.57 -4.21 -9.49
N SER A 608 25.60 -5.03 -9.62
CA SER A 608 26.94 -4.72 -9.10
C SER A 608 27.28 -3.27 -9.46
N ALA A 609 27.73 -2.50 -8.46
CA ALA A 609 28.03 -1.08 -8.56
C ALA A 609 28.94 -0.74 -9.76
N ASN A 610 28.38 -0.39 -10.92
CA ASN A 610 29.00 0.41 -12.00
C ASN A 610 28.14 0.56 -13.28
N GLN A 611 26.81 0.65 -13.19
CA GLN A 611 25.99 1.01 -14.36
C GLN A 611 25.23 2.31 -14.10
N THR A 612 25.45 3.28 -14.98
CA THR A 612 24.83 4.60 -14.98
C THR A 612 23.36 4.51 -15.40
N THR A 613 22.56 5.47 -14.94
CA THR A 613 21.10 5.59 -15.17
C THR A 613 20.65 5.53 -16.63
N ASP A 614 21.54 5.74 -17.60
CA ASP A 614 21.26 5.62 -19.04
C ASP A 614 21.01 4.15 -19.49
N ASP A 615 21.37 3.15 -18.65
CA ASP A 615 21.13 1.73 -18.97
C ASP A 615 19.73 1.24 -18.54
N ALA A 616 19.01 1.94 -17.67
CA ALA A 616 17.65 1.53 -17.28
C ALA A 616 16.68 1.57 -18.48
N GLU A 617 16.76 2.61 -19.32
CA GLU A 617 16.03 2.65 -20.61
C GLU A 617 16.46 1.53 -21.57
N GLN A 618 17.75 1.17 -21.58
CA GLN A 618 18.23 0.05 -22.41
C GLN A 618 17.80 -1.31 -21.87
N VAL A 619 17.67 -1.50 -20.57
CA VAL A 619 17.32 -2.79 -19.95
C VAL A 619 15.82 -3.05 -20.04
N PHE A 620 14.96 -2.04 -19.84
CA PHE A 620 13.53 -2.15 -20.13
C PHE A 620 13.23 -2.16 -21.65
N GLY A 621 14.11 -1.57 -22.47
CA GLY A 621 14.07 -1.65 -23.93
C GLY A 621 14.69 -2.93 -24.53
N LYS A 622 15.39 -3.76 -23.74
CA LYS A 622 16.01 -5.03 -24.15
C LYS A 622 15.46 -6.20 -23.32
N THR A 623 14.14 -6.33 -23.32
CA THR A 623 13.39 -7.43 -22.69
C THR A 623 13.73 -8.84 -23.19
N ARG A 624 14.60 -9.03 -24.18
CA ARG A 624 14.95 -10.37 -24.71
C ARG A 624 16.08 -11.11 -23.97
N LEU A 625 16.95 -10.44 -23.22
CA LEU A 625 18.09 -11.10 -22.56
C LEU A 625 17.76 -11.59 -21.13
N VAL A 626 17.07 -10.75 -20.34
CA VAL A 626 16.59 -11.14 -18.99
C VAL A 626 15.50 -12.21 -19.09
N GLN A 627 14.58 -12.09 -20.06
CA GLN A 627 13.65 -13.17 -20.38
C GLN A 627 14.40 -14.48 -20.68
N ARG A 628 15.56 -14.44 -21.35
CA ARG A 628 16.36 -15.63 -21.66
C ARG A 628 17.05 -16.26 -20.45
N ILE A 629 17.54 -15.45 -19.50
CA ILE A 629 18.26 -15.94 -18.31
C ILE A 629 17.28 -16.54 -17.28
N THR A 630 16.08 -15.98 -17.13
CA THR A 630 15.04 -16.53 -16.22
C THR A 630 14.01 -17.42 -16.92
N ARG A 631 14.07 -17.58 -18.26
CA ARG A 631 13.17 -18.48 -19.01
C ARG A 631 13.21 -19.90 -18.45
N ASP A 632 14.43 -20.40 -18.30
CA ASP A 632 14.70 -21.78 -17.92
C ASP A 632 14.47 -22.05 -16.43
N TRP A 633 14.05 -21.04 -15.67
CA TRP A 633 13.57 -21.21 -14.30
C TRP A 633 12.15 -21.77 -14.26
N TYR A 634 11.44 -21.79 -15.39
CA TYR A 634 10.12 -22.40 -15.53
C TYR A 634 10.15 -23.47 -16.61
N ILE A 635 9.13 -24.34 -16.64
CA ILE A 635 9.08 -25.47 -17.57
C ILE A 635 8.27 -25.08 -18.80
N TRP A 636 8.95 -24.93 -19.93
CA TRP A 636 8.36 -24.57 -21.24
C TRP A 636 8.43 -25.73 -22.23
N LYS A 637 7.41 -25.84 -23.07
CA LYS A 637 7.35 -26.82 -24.16
C LYS A 637 6.71 -26.22 -25.41
N PRO A 638 7.22 -26.54 -26.61
CA PRO A 638 6.59 -26.12 -27.86
C PRO A 638 5.20 -26.75 -28.00
N ALA A 639 4.33 -26.13 -28.81
CA ALA A 639 3.07 -26.75 -29.19
C ALA A 639 3.31 -28.03 -29.99
N GLU A 640 2.55 -29.07 -29.65
CA GLU A 640 2.31 -30.17 -30.57
C GLU A 640 1.04 -29.88 -31.39
N TYR A 641 0.89 -30.53 -32.53
CA TYR A 641 -0.26 -30.35 -33.41
C TYR A 641 -0.88 -31.70 -33.74
N ASP A 642 -2.20 -31.76 -33.75
CA ASP A 642 -2.92 -32.93 -34.25
C ASP A 642 -3.01 -32.92 -35.79
N ASN A 643 -3.63 -33.97 -36.34
CA ASN A 643 -3.72 -34.19 -37.79
C ASN A 643 -4.56 -33.11 -38.51
N ASP A 644 -5.41 -32.40 -37.79
CA ASP A 644 -6.23 -31.27 -38.26
C ASP A 644 -5.53 -29.90 -38.10
N GLY A 645 -4.32 -29.87 -37.54
CA GLY A 645 -3.51 -28.67 -37.37
C GLY A 645 -3.90 -27.82 -36.16
N SER A 646 -4.72 -28.35 -35.25
CA SER A 646 -5.06 -27.75 -33.97
C SER A 646 -3.93 -27.94 -32.96
N ARG A 647 -3.67 -26.90 -32.16
CA ARG A 647 -2.64 -26.95 -31.11
C ARG A 647 -3.06 -27.91 -29.99
N LYS A 648 -2.15 -28.78 -29.58
CA LYS A 648 -2.32 -29.71 -28.46
C LYS A 648 -1.26 -29.44 -27.39
N PRO A 649 -1.64 -29.44 -26.09
CA PRO A 649 -0.66 -29.37 -25.02
C PRO A 649 0.24 -30.63 -24.98
N PRO A 650 1.44 -30.53 -24.40
CA PRO A 650 2.45 -31.60 -24.38
C PRO A 650 1.99 -32.96 -23.83
N ASN A 651 1.04 -32.98 -22.90
CA ASN A 651 0.46 -34.21 -22.36
C ASN A 651 -0.97 -33.97 -21.86
N ASN A 652 -1.63 -35.03 -21.40
CA ASN A 652 -3.02 -35.02 -20.96
C ASN A 652 -3.24 -34.65 -19.47
N TRP A 653 -2.25 -34.07 -18.79
CA TRP A 653 -2.33 -33.80 -17.35
C TRP A 653 -3.39 -32.74 -17.03
N ARG A 654 -4.17 -33.02 -15.99
CA ARG A 654 -5.19 -32.12 -15.44
C ARG A 654 -4.58 -31.25 -14.33
N SER A 655 -4.84 -29.94 -14.37
CA SER A 655 -4.52 -29.04 -13.26
C SER A 655 -5.38 -29.37 -12.04
N ILE A 656 -4.81 -29.21 -10.84
CA ILE A 656 -5.52 -29.40 -9.57
C ILE A 656 -6.80 -28.55 -9.50
N PHE A 657 -6.81 -27.37 -10.13
CA PHE A 657 -7.97 -26.46 -10.14
C PHE A 657 -8.77 -26.48 -11.46
N GLY A 658 -8.58 -27.53 -12.27
CA GLY A 658 -9.32 -27.78 -13.50
C GLY A 658 -8.64 -27.26 -14.76
N GLY A 659 -9.01 -27.85 -15.91
CA GLY A 659 -8.34 -27.60 -17.19
C GLY A 659 -7.02 -28.37 -17.35
N SER A 660 -6.24 -27.98 -18.36
CA SER A 660 -4.90 -28.53 -18.59
C SER A 660 -3.91 -27.91 -17.60
N VAL A 661 -2.80 -28.61 -17.32
CA VAL A 661 -1.62 -28.02 -16.64
C VAL A 661 -0.75 -27.17 -17.57
N TRP A 662 -1.13 -27.04 -18.84
CA TRP A 662 -0.36 -26.32 -19.85
C TRP A 662 -1.12 -25.10 -20.33
N GLU A 663 -0.58 -23.93 -20.02
CA GLU A 663 -1.14 -22.65 -20.46
C GLU A 663 -0.35 -22.14 -21.66
N TRP A 664 -1.08 -21.67 -22.68
CA TRP A 664 -0.48 -21.20 -23.92
C TRP A 664 -0.04 -19.74 -23.80
N ASP A 665 1.22 -19.46 -24.12
CA ASP A 665 1.74 -18.10 -24.20
C ASP A 665 1.85 -17.63 -25.65
N GLU A 666 0.97 -16.70 -26.05
CA GLU A 666 0.97 -16.15 -27.42
C GLU A 666 2.26 -15.41 -27.76
N LEU A 667 3.01 -14.89 -26.78
CA LEU A 667 4.26 -14.18 -27.06
C LEU A 667 5.37 -15.13 -27.52
N THR A 668 5.52 -16.26 -26.85
CA THR A 668 6.59 -17.23 -27.12
C THR A 668 6.18 -18.39 -28.01
N GLN A 669 4.88 -18.55 -28.26
CA GLN A 669 4.31 -19.66 -29.02
C GLN A 669 4.69 -21.02 -28.40
N GLU A 670 4.70 -21.06 -27.07
CA GLU A 670 4.98 -22.25 -26.26
C GLU A 670 3.95 -22.37 -25.14
N TYR A 671 3.84 -23.57 -24.58
CA TYR A 671 3.12 -23.82 -23.34
C TYR A 671 4.08 -23.72 -22.15
N TYR A 672 3.61 -23.19 -21.01
CA TYR A 672 4.28 -23.35 -19.72
C TYR A 672 3.49 -24.25 -18.79
N LEU A 673 4.20 -24.99 -17.94
CA LEU A 673 3.60 -25.88 -16.95
C LEU A 673 3.08 -25.10 -15.74
N HIS A 674 1.88 -25.42 -15.29
CA HIS A 674 1.29 -25.02 -14.03
C HIS A 674 0.45 -26.18 -13.46
N LEU A 675 0.89 -26.81 -12.37
CA LEU A 675 0.13 -27.88 -11.71
C LEU A 675 -1.14 -27.34 -11.03
N PHE A 676 -1.13 -26.05 -10.68
CA PHE A 676 -2.23 -25.33 -10.02
C PHE A 676 -2.87 -24.30 -10.97
N CYS A 677 -3.12 -23.05 -10.52
CA CYS A 677 -3.63 -22.00 -11.39
C CYS A 677 -2.63 -21.61 -12.49
N PRO A 678 -3.09 -21.08 -13.65
CA PRO A 678 -2.19 -20.53 -14.67
C PRO A 678 -1.24 -19.46 -14.10
N GLU A 679 -1.67 -18.68 -13.12
CA GLU A 679 -0.85 -17.68 -12.44
C GLU A 679 0.23 -18.27 -11.50
N GLN A 680 0.27 -19.60 -11.35
CA GLN A 680 1.24 -20.33 -10.53
C GLN A 680 2.12 -21.24 -11.41
N PRO A 681 3.00 -20.67 -12.25
CA PRO A 681 3.87 -21.45 -13.12
C PRO A 681 4.87 -22.27 -12.33
N ASP A 682 5.06 -23.53 -12.73
CA ASP A 682 5.97 -24.45 -12.06
C ASP A 682 7.42 -24.08 -12.30
N ILE A 683 8.16 -23.98 -11.20
CA ILE A 683 9.61 -23.80 -11.22
C ILE A 683 10.26 -25.08 -11.79
N ASN A 684 11.22 -24.88 -12.68
CA ASN A 684 12.10 -25.91 -13.20
C ASN A 684 13.22 -26.20 -12.21
N TRP A 685 13.00 -27.15 -11.30
CA TRP A 685 13.99 -27.56 -10.32
C TRP A 685 15.22 -28.25 -10.93
N GLU A 686 15.18 -28.67 -12.21
CA GLU A 686 16.37 -29.16 -12.90
C GLU A 686 17.41 -28.05 -13.12
N ASN A 687 16.98 -26.78 -13.11
CA ASN A 687 17.86 -25.62 -13.19
C ASN A 687 18.52 -25.36 -11.82
N GLU A 688 19.82 -25.66 -11.73
CA GLU A 688 20.61 -25.49 -10.50
C GLU A 688 20.66 -24.04 -10.01
N GLU A 689 20.69 -23.06 -10.91
CA GLU A 689 20.68 -21.64 -10.56
C GLU A 689 19.34 -21.25 -9.91
N ALA A 690 18.22 -21.73 -10.45
CA ALA A 690 16.90 -21.54 -9.85
C ALA A 690 16.84 -22.14 -8.44
N ARG A 691 17.29 -23.39 -8.25
CA ARG A 691 17.33 -24.03 -6.91
C ARG A 691 18.17 -23.23 -5.92
N LYS A 692 19.41 -22.90 -6.27
CA LYS A 692 20.32 -22.12 -5.41
C LYS A 692 19.74 -20.77 -5.04
N THR A 693 19.07 -20.11 -5.98
CA THR A 693 18.41 -18.82 -5.74
C THR A 693 17.25 -18.96 -4.76
N ILE A 694 16.44 -20.01 -4.89
CA ILE A 694 15.34 -20.31 -3.95
C ILE A 694 15.91 -20.60 -2.56
N TYR A 695 16.94 -21.43 -2.47
CA TYR A 695 17.62 -21.72 -1.21
C TYR A 695 18.14 -20.46 -0.53
N GLN A 696 18.78 -19.56 -1.28
CA GLN A 696 19.30 -18.31 -0.72
C GLN A 696 18.18 -17.37 -0.26
N SER A 697 17.18 -17.15 -1.10
CA SER A 697 16.14 -16.12 -0.87
C SER A 697 15.01 -16.57 0.05
N ALA A 698 14.62 -17.84 -0.02
CA ALA A 698 13.45 -18.38 0.68
C ALA A 698 13.79 -19.28 1.88
N MET A 699 15.02 -19.80 1.99
CA MET A 699 15.46 -20.58 3.15
C MET A 699 16.51 -19.84 3.99
N ILE A 700 17.70 -19.63 3.45
CA ILE A 700 18.86 -19.08 4.18
C ILE A 700 18.55 -17.69 4.73
N SER A 701 17.99 -16.79 3.90
CA SER A 701 17.62 -15.44 4.33
C SER A 701 16.64 -15.41 5.52
N TRP A 702 15.73 -16.38 5.63
CA TRP A 702 14.80 -16.48 6.76
C TRP A 702 15.41 -17.15 7.98
N LEU A 703 16.23 -18.18 7.78
CA LEU A 703 16.99 -18.83 8.85
C LEU A 703 17.98 -17.87 9.51
N ASP A 704 18.66 -17.02 8.72
CA ASP A 704 19.55 -15.97 9.22
C ASP A 704 18.81 -14.92 10.08
N LYS A 705 17.49 -14.82 9.94
CA LYS A 705 16.62 -13.95 10.76
C LYS A 705 16.09 -14.64 12.02
N GLY A 706 16.43 -15.91 12.24
CA GLY A 706 16.04 -16.67 13.43
C GLY A 706 14.73 -17.45 13.30
N VAL A 707 14.30 -17.80 12.07
CA VAL A 707 13.19 -18.76 11.88
C VAL A 707 13.64 -20.17 12.28
N ASP A 708 12.83 -20.87 13.09
CA ASP A 708 13.17 -22.20 13.65
C ASP A 708 12.85 -23.39 12.73
N GLY A 709 12.25 -23.16 11.56
CA GLY A 709 11.85 -24.25 10.67
C GLY A 709 10.87 -23.86 9.57
N PHE A 710 10.55 -24.84 8.72
CA PHE A 710 9.64 -24.68 7.59
C PHE A 710 8.63 -25.82 7.47
N ARG A 711 7.38 -25.45 7.18
CA ARG A 711 6.42 -26.32 6.48
C ARG A 711 6.60 -26.08 5.00
N ILE A 712 7.07 -27.09 4.26
CA ILE A 712 7.39 -26.97 2.84
C ILE A 712 6.19 -27.45 2.02
N ASP A 713 5.54 -26.51 1.33
CA ASP A 713 4.34 -26.73 0.53
C ASP A 713 4.63 -27.66 -0.65
N THR A 714 3.75 -28.67 -0.84
CA THR A 714 3.73 -29.58 -1.99
C THR A 714 5.12 -30.09 -2.42
N VAL A 715 6.02 -30.31 -1.45
CA VAL A 715 7.46 -30.45 -1.67
C VAL A 715 7.80 -31.63 -2.57
N ASN A 716 6.97 -32.67 -2.55
CA ASN A 716 7.17 -33.86 -3.35
C ASN A 716 6.84 -33.68 -4.84
N MET A 717 6.39 -32.50 -5.28
CA MET A 717 6.08 -32.20 -6.68
C MET A 717 7.23 -31.54 -7.45
N TYR A 718 8.38 -31.29 -6.82
CA TYR A 718 9.43 -30.45 -7.40
C TYR A 718 10.20 -31.12 -8.55
N SER A 719 10.49 -32.42 -8.43
CA SER A 719 11.14 -33.18 -9.50
C SER A 719 10.11 -33.71 -10.50
N LYS A 720 10.16 -33.26 -11.75
CA LYS A 720 9.24 -33.71 -12.81
C LYS A 720 9.81 -34.96 -13.52
N PRO A 721 8.96 -35.90 -13.98
CA PRO A 721 9.43 -37.09 -14.68
C PRO A 721 10.05 -36.74 -16.03
N VAL A 722 11.12 -37.46 -16.38
CA VAL A 722 11.78 -37.32 -17.68
C VAL A 722 10.79 -37.62 -18.80
N GLY A 723 10.71 -36.73 -19.79
CA GLY A 723 9.82 -36.88 -20.95
C GLY A 723 8.35 -36.50 -20.72
N LEU A 724 7.94 -36.15 -19.49
CA LEU A 724 6.59 -35.69 -19.15
C LEU A 724 5.46 -36.59 -19.71
N PRO A 725 5.46 -37.91 -19.41
CA PRO A 725 4.55 -38.87 -20.04
C PRO A 725 3.08 -38.58 -19.72
N ASP A 726 2.17 -39.00 -20.61
CA ASP A 726 0.73 -38.96 -20.36
C ASP A 726 0.35 -39.69 -19.06
N ALA A 727 -0.63 -39.13 -18.35
CA ALA A 727 -1.26 -39.77 -17.20
C ALA A 727 -2.21 -40.90 -17.63
N PRO A 728 -2.34 -41.97 -16.82
CA PRO A 728 -3.30 -43.04 -17.06
C PRO A 728 -4.73 -42.52 -17.16
N ILE A 729 -5.52 -43.10 -18.07
CA ILE A 729 -6.94 -42.74 -18.23
C ILE A 729 -7.73 -43.34 -17.07
N LYS A 730 -8.20 -42.48 -16.15
CA LYS A 730 -9.08 -42.83 -15.02
C LYS A 730 -10.55 -42.53 -15.31
N ASP A 731 -10.80 -41.43 -16.02
CA ASP A 731 -12.14 -41.04 -16.48
C ASP A 731 -12.13 -40.92 -18.02
N PRO A 732 -12.65 -41.91 -18.75
CA PRO A 732 -12.72 -41.87 -20.20
C PRO A 732 -13.54 -40.71 -20.78
N THR A 733 -14.36 -40.05 -19.96
CA THR A 733 -15.18 -38.89 -20.36
C THR A 733 -14.47 -37.56 -20.14
N ALA A 734 -13.35 -37.55 -19.40
CA ALA A 734 -12.55 -36.36 -19.15
C ALA A 734 -11.47 -36.15 -20.22
N GLN A 735 -11.35 -34.91 -20.70
CA GLN A 735 -10.29 -34.52 -21.62
C GLN A 735 -8.90 -34.59 -20.97
N TRP A 736 -8.81 -34.19 -19.70
CA TRP A 736 -7.58 -34.15 -18.91
C TRP A 736 -7.66 -35.15 -17.76
N GLN A 737 -6.56 -35.83 -17.47
CA GLN A 737 -6.48 -36.92 -16.48
C GLN A 737 -5.65 -36.52 -15.26
N ASP A 738 -6.04 -36.98 -14.08
CA ASP A 738 -5.26 -36.79 -12.84
C ASP A 738 -3.88 -37.44 -12.95
N ALA A 739 -2.84 -36.62 -12.82
CA ALA A 739 -1.45 -36.98 -12.99
C ALA A 739 -0.66 -36.99 -11.67
N GLY A 740 -1.30 -36.87 -10.51
CA GLY A 740 -0.62 -36.80 -9.20
C GLY A 740 0.42 -37.91 -8.98
N LEU A 741 0.08 -39.16 -9.30
CA LEU A 741 0.98 -40.31 -9.19
C LEU A 741 2.12 -40.34 -10.23
N VAL A 742 2.09 -39.45 -11.22
CA VAL A 742 3.10 -39.35 -12.29
C VAL A 742 4.16 -38.31 -11.95
N TYR A 743 3.76 -37.15 -11.41
CA TYR A 743 4.69 -36.05 -11.09
C TYR A 743 5.08 -35.94 -9.61
N CYS A 744 4.32 -36.52 -8.68
CA CYS A 744 4.74 -36.59 -7.28
C CYS A 744 5.87 -37.61 -7.11
N ASN A 745 6.80 -37.30 -6.20
CA ASN A 745 7.93 -38.17 -5.84
C ASN A 745 8.85 -38.47 -7.03
N GLY A 746 9.10 -37.46 -7.87
CA GLY A 746 9.93 -37.60 -9.06
C GLY A 746 11.38 -38.02 -8.80
N PRO A 747 12.13 -38.34 -9.86
CA PRO A 747 13.37 -39.11 -9.79
C PRO A 747 14.49 -38.46 -8.98
N ARG A 748 14.49 -37.13 -8.83
CA ARG A 748 15.52 -36.37 -8.12
C ARG A 748 15.05 -35.84 -6.76
N MET A 749 13.91 -36.33 -6.25
CA MET A 749 13.36 -35.79 -5.02
C MET A 749 14.29 -35.99 -3.82
N ASP A 750 14.91 -37.16 -3.74
CA ASP A 750 15.88 -37.51 -2.69
C ASP A 750 17.06 -36.52 -2.66
N GLU A 751 17.54 -36.10 -3.84
CA GLU A 751 18.61 -35.11 -4.00
C GLU A 751 18.18 -33.73 -3.51
N TYR A 752 17.04 -33.20 -3.99
CA TYR A 752 16.60 -31.85 -3.63
C TYR A 752 16.25 -31.72 -2.15
N LEU A 753 15.71 -32.77 -1.54
CA LEU A 753 15.46 -32.80 -0.09
C LEU A 753 16.77 -32.88 0.71
N GLY A 754 17.78 -33.60 0.21
CA GLY A 754 19.12 -33.62 0.80
C GLY A 754 19.82 -32.25 0.72
N GLU A 755 19.71 -31.56 -0.41
CA GLU A 755 20.20 -30.18 -0.58
C GLU A 755 19.54 -29.24 0.43
N MET A 756 18.22 -29.35 0.63
CA MET A 756 17.49 -28.57 1.64
C MET A 756 17.94 -28.91 3.07
N ASN A 757 18.10 -30.19 3.41
CA ASN A 757 18.52 -30.60 4.76
C ASN A 757 19.92 -30.11 5.10
N ALA A 758 20.85 -30.16 4.15
CA ALA A 758 22.20 -29.63 4.32
C ALA A 758 22.19 -28.14 4.70
N ILE A 759 21.15 -27.41 4.31
CA ILE A 759 20.92 -26.03 4.74
C ILE A 759 20.32 -26.00 6.14
N LEU A 760 19.20 -26.68 6.36
CA LEU A 760 18.39 -26.64 7.59
C LEU A 760 19.15 -27.12 8.82
N SER A 761 19.93 -28.19 8.68
CA SER A 761 20.72 -28.79 9.76
C SER A 761 21.74 -27.83 10.37
N ARG A 762 22.28 -26.88 9.59
CA ARG A 762 23.21 -25.84 10.08
C ARG A 762 22.57 -24.89 11.09
N TYR A 763 21.24 -24.79 11.09
CA TYR A 763 20.47 -23.90 11.96
C TYR A 763 19.69 -24.68 13.04
N ASN A 764 19.82 -26.01 13.09
CA ASN A 764 18.96 -26.87 13.92
C ASN A 764 17.47 -26.64 13.65
N ALA A 765 17.12 -26.37 12.38
CA ALA A 765 15.77 -26.01 11.98
C ALA A 765 14.89 -27.24 11.73
N MET A 766 13.64 -27.17 12.17
CA MET A 766 12.62 -28.20 11.94
C MET A 766 12.05 -28.13 10.51
N SER A 767 11.79 -29.28 9.89
CA SER A 767 11.13 -29.34 8.58
C SER A 767 9.97 -30.33 8.56
N VAL A 768 8.82 -29.90 8.05
CA VAL A 768 7.71 -30.77 7.71
C VAL A 768 7.33 -30.60 6.24
N GLY A 769 7.41 -31.68 5.46
CA GLY A 769 7.01 -31.66 4.05
C GLY A 769 5.54 -32.01 3.87
N GLU A 770 4.83 -31.27 3.04
CA GLU A 770 3.51 -31.67 2.59
C GLU A 770 3.62 -32.60 1.37
N CYS A 771 3.17 -33.85 1.51
CA CYS A 771 3.42 -34.89 0.50
C CYS A 771 2.12 -35.62 0.07
N PRO A 772 1.23 -34.98 -0.71
CA PRO A 772 0.07 -35.66 -1.29
C PRO A 772 0.51 -36.76 -2.28
N PHE A 773 -0.37 -37.71 -2.60
CA PHE A 773 -0.10 -38.78 -3.58
C PHE A 773 1.22 -39.56 -3.36
N THR A 774 1.56 -39.87 -2.11
CA THR A 774 2.72 -40.69 -1.74
C THR A 774 2.27 -41.99 -1.07
N PRO A 775 1.64 -42.92 -1.81
CA PRO A 775 1.05 -44.12 -1.21
C PRO A 775 2.08 -45.18 -0.79
N ASP A 776 3.32 -45.11 -1.28
CA ASP A 776 4.39 -46.05 -0.96
C ASP A 776 5.05 -45.70 0.40
N PRO A 777 4.90 -46.54 1.44
CA PRO A 777 5.52 -46.28 2.74
C PRO A 777 7.03 -46.22 2.69
N ALA A 778 7.70 -46.97 1.80
CA ALA A 778 9.16 -46.94 1.69
C ALA A 778 9.65 -45.58 1.21
N ARG A 779 8.88 -44.90 0.33
CA ARG A 779 9.17 -43.53 -0.10
C ARG A 779 9.08 -42.54 1.05
N ILE A 780 8.03 -42.65 1.87
CA ILE A 780 7.85 -41.79 3.04
C ILE A 780 9.00 -42.00 4.03
N LEU A 781 9.32 -43.25 4.36
CA LEU A 781 10.45 -43.59 5.23
C LEU A 781 11.75 -43.00 4.70
N GLY A 782 12.00 -43.06 3.39
CA GLY A 782 13.16 -42.43 2.77
C GLY A 782 13.20 -40.90 2.95
N TYR A 783 12.06 -40.22 3.04
CA TYR A 783 12.01 -38.78 3.28
C TYR A 783 12.20 -38.40 4.75
N VAL A 784 11.77 -39.23 5.69
CA VAL A 784 11.74 -38.88 7.13
C VAL A 784 12.70 -39.67 8.02
N SER A 785 13.48 -40.60 7.46
CA SER A 785 14.54 -41.30 8.17
C SER A 785 15.62 -40.32 8.61
N GLU A 786 15.97 -40.36 9.89
CA GLU A 786 17.05 -39.55 10.45
C GLU A 786 18.37 -39.82 9.71
N LYS A 787 18.69 -41.09 9.44
CA LYS A 787 19.90 -41.50 8.71
C LYS A 787 19.98 -40.93 7.29
N GLU A 788 18.86 -40.84 6.59
CA GLU A 788 18.82 -40.33 5.21
C GLU A 788 18.95 -38.81 5.14
N ALA A 789 18.82 -38.10 6.28
CA ALA A 789 19.06 -36.66 6.42
C ALA A 789 18.33 -35.81 5.36
N ARG A 790 16.99 -35.94 5.31
CA ARG A 790 16.11 -35.20 4.38
C ARG A 790 15.14 -34.32 5.17
N LEU A 791 13.90 -34.74 5.35
CA LEU A 791 12.92 -34.02 6.17
C LEU A 791 12.86 -34.63 7.57
N ASN A 792 12.50 -33.85 8.60
CA ASN A 792 12.20 -34.43 9.90
C ASN A 792 10.88 -35.21 9.90
N MET A 793 9.86 -34.72 9.19
CA MET A 793 8.53 -35.35 9.17
C MET A 793 7.73 -34.95 7.91
N VAL A 794 6.59 -35.61 7.67
CA VAL A 794 5.67 -35.25 6.59
C VAL A 794 4.23 -35.15 7.06
N PHE A 795 3.45 -34.30 6.38
CA PHE A 795 2.01 -34.43 6.33
C PHE A 795 1.64 -35.49 5.31
N GLN A 796 1.30 -36.68 5.80
CA GLN A 796 0.80 -37.77 4.98
C GLN A 796 -0.72 -37.65 4.87
N PHE A 797 -1.22 -37.66 3.63
CA PHE A 797 -2.64 -37.37 3.35
C PHE A 797 -3.57 -38.56 3.56
N ASP A 798 -3.04 -39.76 3.80
CA ASP A 798 -3.82 -40.99 4.00
C ASP A 798 -4.99 -40.84 4.97
N SER A 799 -4.81 -40.16 6.11
CA SER A 799 -5.85 -39.95 7.12
C SER A 799 -6.92 -38.95 6.68
N VAL A 800 -6.55 -37.96 5.87
CA VAL A 800 -7.42 -36.85 5.45
C VAL A 800 -7.96 -37.01 4.02
N ASP A 801 -7.54 -38.03 3.28
CA ASP A 801 -8.07 -38.35 1.94
C ASP A 801 -8.99 -39.58 1.95
N VAL A 802 -9.33 -40.12 3.13
CA VAL A 802 -10.32 -41.19 3.25
C VAL A 802 -11.67 -40.73 2.65
N GLY A 803 -12.20 -41.52 1.71
CA GLY A 803 -13.51 -41.32 1.08
C GLY A 803 -13.56 -40.30 -0.06
N ILE A 804 -12.41 -39.76 -0.52
CA ILE A 804 -12.37 -38.90 -1.71
C ILE A 804 -12.55 -39.71 -3.00
N GLY A 805 -12.96 -39.05 -4.09
CA GLY A 805 -13.09 -39.69 -5.40
C GLY A 805 -11.74 -40.04 -6.04
N SER A 806 -11.70 -41.12 -6.82
CA SER A 806 -10.47 -41.67 -7.41
C SER A 806 -9.96 -40.93 -8.66
N ALA A 807 -10.87 -40.30 -9.41
CA ALA A 807 -10.56 -39.48 -10.59
C ALA A 807 -10.50 -37.97 -10.28
N HIS A 808 -11.30 -37.52 -9.32
CA HIS A 808 -11.27 -36.16 -8.75
C HIS A 808 -11.79 -36.22 -7.32
N ARG A 809 -11.29 -35.36 -6.43
CA ARG A 809 -11.68 -35.35 -5.00
C ARG A 809 -13.19 -35.36 -4.79
N TYR A 810 -13.91 -34.54 -5.55
CA TYR A 810 -15.38 -34.38 -5.45
C TYR A 810 -16.19 -35.41 -6.25
N MET A 811 -15.57 -36.36 -6.95
CA MET A 811 -16.27 -37.48 -7.60
C MET A 811 -16.55 -38.61 -6.59
N THR A 812 -17.35 -38.29 -5.58
CA THR A 812 -17.68 -39.19 -4.47
C THR A 812 -19.03 -38.78 -3.85
N THR A 813 -19.55 -39.58 -2.92
CA THR A 813 -20.71 -39.24 -2.10
C THR A 813 -20.28 -38.98 -0.65
N PRO A 814 -21.02 -38.17 0.12
CA PRO A 814 -20.72 -37.96 1.54
C PRO A 814 -20.60 -39.28 2.30
N PHE A 815 -19.59 -39.39 3.19
CA PHE A 815 -19.32 -40.58 4.00
C PHE A 815 -19.08 -41.87 3.20
N ASN A 816 -18.51 -41.78 2.00
CA ASN A 816 -18.12 -42.94 1.19
C ASN A 816 -16.86 -43.64 1.73
N TYR A 817 -16.90 -44.08 2.99
CA TYR A 817 -15.84 -44.83 3.67
C TYR A 817 -16.39 -45.54 4.91
N THR A 818 -15.62 -46.50 5.43
CA THR A 818 -15.90 -47.21 6.69
C THR A 818 -14.93 -46.80 7.79
N LEU A 819 -15.24 -47.12 9.05
CA LEU A 819 -14.29 -46.90 10.15
C LEU A 819 -12.99 -47.72 9.95
N ALA A 820 -13.07 -48.89 9.32
CA ALA A 820 -11.89 -49.69 8.99
C ALA A 820 -10.94 -48.95 8.03
N ASP A 821 -11.47 -48.17 7.09
CA ASP A 821 -10.65 -47.34 6.19
C ASP A 821 -9.90 -46.25 6.97
N VAL A 822 -10.58 -45.59 7.91
CA VAL A 822 -9.99 -44.58 8.81
C VAL A 822 -8.91 -45.19 9.71
N LYS A 823 -9.19 -46.35 10.32
CA LYS A 823 -8.21 -47.10 11.12
C LYS A 823 -6.98 -47.48 10.31
N SER A 824 -7.20 -48.01 9.11
CA SER A 824 -6.12 -48.42 8.21
C SER A 824 -5.25 -47.23 7.81
N ALA A 825 -5.85 -46.07 7.51
CA ALA A 825 -5.14 -44.84 7.21
C ALA A 825 -4.29 -44.34 8.39
N ILE A 826 -4.86 -44.26 9.60
CA ILE A 826 -4.12 -43.86 10.80
C ILE A 826 -3.02 -44.88 11.13
N ARG A 827 -3.27 -46.17 10.95
CA ARG A 827 -2.24 -47.21 11.15
C ARG A 827 -1.05 -47.00 10.21
N ARG A 828 -1.26 -46.60 8.96
CA ARG A 828 -0.15 -46.35 8.01
C ARG A 828 0.72 -45.19 8.45
N THR A 829 0.14 -44.08 8.88
CA THR A 829 0.92 -42.92 9.35
C THR A 829 1.64 -43.21 10.68
N GLN A 830 0.99 -43.95 11.57
CA GLN A 830 1.53 -44.27 12.89
C GLN A 830 2.54 -45.42 12.88
N GLY A 831 2.46 -46.32 11.90
CA GLY A 831 3.41 -47.41 11.71
C GLY A 831 4.78 -46.96 11.21
N LEU A 832 4.92 -45.71 10.75
CA LEU A 832 6.20 -45.18 10.26
C LEU A 832 7.32 -45.28 11.29
N ILE A 833 7.02 -45.14 12.58
CA ILE A 833 8.00 -45.16 13.68
C ILE A 833 8.32 -46.56 14.21
N ASP A 834 7.60 -47.60 13.76
CA ASP A 834 7.73 -48.95 14.32
C ASP A 834 9.02 -49.62 13.84
N GLY A 835 10.01 -49.69 14.73
CA GLY A 835 11.30 -50.30 14.43
C GLY A 835 12.17 -49.49 13.45
N THR A 836 11.90 -48.19 13.30
CA THR A 836 12.63 -47.28 12.40
C THR A 836 13.21 -46.08 13.16
N ASP A 837 14.02 -45.27 12.47
CA ASP A 837 14.52 -43.97 12.93
C ASP A 837 13.70 -42.79 12.37
N ALA A 838 12.50 -43.06 11.86
CA ALA A 838 11.62 -42.06 11.26
C ALA A 838 10.78 -41.32 12.31
N TRP A 839 10.25 -40.16 11.92
CA TRP A 839 9.28 -39.41 12.72
C TRP A 839 7.96 -39.18 11.96
N THR A 840 6.85 -39.13 12.69
CA THR A 840 5.50 -39.00 12.13
C THR A 840 4.76 -37.77 12.65
N THR A 841 3.61 -37.47 12.02
CA THR A 841 2.71 -36.39 12.42
C THR A 841 1.34 -36.94 12.85
N SER A 842 0.65 -36.17 13.69
CA SER A 842 -0.74 -36.39 14.07
C SER A 842 -1.52 -35.13 13.72
N PHE A 843 -2.44 -35.23 12.76
CA PHE A 843 -3.31 -34.14 12.34
C PHE A 843 -4.57 -34.70 11.65
N ILE A 844 -5.63 -33.90 11.62
CA ILE A 844 -6.90 -34.23 10.95
C ILE A 844 -7.60 -33.02 10.32
N GLU A 845 -7.18 -31.80 10.69
CA GLU A 845 -7.65 -30.56 10.09
C GLU A 845 -6.46 -29.72 9.62
N ASN A 846 -6.68 -28.99 8.54
CA ASN A 846 -5.87 -27.86 8.09
C ASN A 846 -6.75 -26.99 7.19
N HIS A 847 -6.18 -25.95 6.57
CA HIS A 847 -6.89 -25.03 5.69
C HIS A 847 -7.38 -25.64 4.36
N ASP A 848 -7.02 -26.88 4.06
CA ASP A 848 -7.36 -27.60 2.82
C ASP A 848 -8.24 -28.83 3.05
N GLN A 849 -8.66 -29.05 4.29
CA GLN A 849 -9.49 -30.18 4.70
C GLN A 849 -10.75 -29.67 5.40
N PRO A 850 -11.91 -30.30 5.23
CA PRO A 850 -13.13 -29.93 5.94
C PRO A 850 -12.97 -30.10 7.46
N ARG A 851 -13.91 -29.53 8.24
CA ARG A 851 -13.90 -29.67 9.71
C ARG A 851 -14.10 -31.12 10.11
N SER A 852 -13.24 -31.61 11.00
CA SER A 852 -13.16 -33.03 11.35
C SER A 852 -14.42 -33.55 12.05
N ILE A 853 -15.11 -32.70 12.82
CA ILE A 853 -16.38 -33.07 13.47
C ILE A 853 -17.46 -33.36 12.43
N SER A 854 -17.61 -32.50 11.42
CA SER A 854 -18.60 -32.68 10.35
C SER A 854 -18.24 -33.84 9.42
N ARG A 855 -16.95 -34.14 9.28
CA ARG A 855 -16.47 -35.22 8.41
C ARG A 855 -16.46 -36.58 9.10
N PHE A 856 -15.71 -36.72 10.19
CA PHE A 856 -15.45 -38.01 10.85
C PHE A 856 -16.24 -38.22 12.15
N GLY A 857 -16.87 -37.17 12.65
CA GLY A 857 -17.68 -37.18 13.86
C GLY A 857 -19.17 -37.06 13.56
N ASN A 858 -19.86 -36.31 14.42
CA ASN A 858 -21.25 -35.92 14.22
C ASN A 858 -21.41 -34.49 14.75
N ASP A 859 -21.76 -33.57 13.86
CA ASP A 859 -21.86 -32.13 14.12
C ASP A 859 -23.27 -31.69 14.56
N SER A 860 -24.22 -32.62 14.73
CA SER A 860 -25.52 -32.30 15.30
C SER A 860 -25.37 -31.74 16.72
N PRO A 861 -26.25 -30.82 17.16
CA PRO A 861 -26.18 -30.22 18.50
C PRO A 861 -26.09 -31.24 19.64
N GLN A 862 -26.71 -32.41 19.48
CA GLN A 862 -26.68 -33.50 20.46
C GLN A 862 -25.27 -34.11 20.63
N TRP A 863 -24.52 -34.28 19.54
CA TRP A 863 -23.31 -35.10 19.52
C TRP A 863 -22.02 -34.32 19.32
N ARG A 864 -22.07 -33.09 18.80
CA ARG A 864 -20.90 -32.28 18.44
C ARG A 864 -19.83 -32.21 19.54
N SER A 865 -20.23 -31.93 20.78
CA SER A 865 -19.26 -31.84 21.88
C SER A 865 -18.62 -33.19 22.19
N ARG A 866 -19.39 -34.29 22.21
CA ARG A 866 -18.86 -35.64 22.48
C ARG A 866 -17.94 -36.11 21.36
N SER A 867 -18.38 -35.97 20.10
CA SER A 867 -17.59 -36.36 18.92
C SER A 867 -16.31 -35.53 18.80
N GLY A 868 -16.38 -34.21 19.03
CA GLY A 868 -15.20 -33.33 19.06
C GLY A 868 -14.18 -33.71 20.13
N LYS A 869 -14.63 -34.02 21.35
CA LYS A 869 -13.74 -34.50 22.42
C LYS A 869 -13.16 -35.88 22.13
N MET A 870 -13.95 -36.79 21.53
CA MET A 870 -13.46 -38.11 21.13
C MET A 870 -12.32 -37.96 20.11
N LEU A 871 -12.50 -37.12 19.07
CA LEU A 871 -11.47 -36.83 18.08
C LEU A 871 -10.25 -36.16 18.72
N ALA A 872 -10.45 -35.23 19.66
CA ALA A 872 -9.36 -34.63 20.43
C ALA A 872 -8.55 -35.68 21.18
N MET A 873 -9.20 -36.62 21.87
CA MET A 873 -8.53 -37.71 22.59
C MET A 873 -7.75 -38.62 21.64
N LEU A 874 -8.36 -39.03 20.52
CA LEU A 874 -7.74 -39.88 19.51
C LEU A 874 -6.43 -39.25 19.01
N PHE A 875 -6.50 -38.06 18.42
CA PHE A 875 -5.33 -37.42 17.79
C PHE A 875 -4.28 -36.94 18.79
N ALA A 876 -4.70 -36.50 19.98
CA ALA A 876 -3.75 -36.14 21.05
C ALA A 876 -3.06 -37.36 21.70
N SER A 877 -3.48 -38.59 21.39
CA SER A 877 -2.87 -39.82 21.91
C SER A 877 -2.08 -40.61 20.84
N LEU A 878 -2.04 -40.11 19.60
CA LEU A 878 -1.20 -40.67 18.52
C LEU A 878 0.26 -40.22 18.68
N SER A 879 1.21 -41.00 18.16
CA SER A 879 2.63 -40.64 18.11
C SER A 879 2.92 -39.47 17.20
N GLY A 880 4.06 -38.83 17.48
CA GLY A 880 4.66 -37.83 16.60
C GLY A 880 4.31 -36.39 16.96
N ALA A 881 4.58 -35.48 16.02
CA ALA A 881 4.24 -34.07 16.18
C ALA A 881 2.73 -33.85 15.96
N LEU A 882 2.04 -33.30 16.95
CA LEU A 882 0.61 -32.98 16.88
C LEU A 882 0.40 -31.58 16.29
N PHE A 883 -0.44 -31.47 15.26
CA PHE A 883 -0.89 -30.20 14.69
C PHE A 883 -2.38 -30.02 14.98
N VAL A 884 -2.73 -28.86 15.56
CA VAL A 884 -4.11 -28.44 15.83
C VAL A 884 -4.38 -27.21 14.99
N TYR A 885 -5.44 -27.24 14.17
CA TYR A 885 -5.80 -26.14 13.28
C TYR A 885 -6.78 -25.17 13.95
N GLN A 886 -6.73 -23.88 13.61
CA GLN A 886 -7.58 -22.86 14.22
C GLN A 886 -9.07 -23.20 14.12
N GLY A 887 -9.77 -23.24 15.26
CA GLY A 887 -11.18 -23.59 15.34
C GLY A 887 -11.45 -25.06 15.64
N GLN A 888 -10.47 -25.95 15.43
CA GLN A 888 -10.58 -27.36 15.80
C GLN A 888 -10.77 -27.51 17.31
N GLU A 889 -10.13 -26.63 18.09
CA GLU A 889 -10.15 -26.65 19.55
C GLU A 889 -11.52 -26.31 20.15
N ILE A 890 -12.32 -25.47 19.48
CA ILE A 890 -13.70 -25.17 19.87
C ILE A 890 -14.73 -26.08 19.16
N GLY A 891 -14.24 -26.98 18.30
CA GLY A 891 -15.08 -27.86 17.50
C GLY A 891 -15.95 -27.11 16.50
N MET A 892 -15.35 -26.20 15.72
CA MET A 892 -15.98 -25.60 14.55
C MET A 892 -16.45 -26.68 13.56
N ILE A 893 -17.53 -26.37 12.85
CA ILE A 893 -18.22 -27.29 11.93
C ILE A 893 -18.19 -26.74 10.50
N ASN A 894 -18.53 -27.58 9.53
CA ASN A 894 -18.65 -27.18 8.13
C ASN A 894 -19.67 -26.04 7.96
N ILE A 895 -19.60 -25.40 6.79
CA ILE A 895 -20.55 -24.37 6.37
C ILE A 895 -21.97 -24.96 6.39
N PRO A 896 -23.01 -24.24 6.86
CA PRO A 896 -24.37 -24.77 6.88
C PRO A 896 -24.86 -25.20 5.49
N LYS A 897 -25.67 -26.27 5.43
CA LYS A 897 -26.10 -26.92 4.18
C LYS A 897 -26.93 -26.01 3.29
N GLU A 898 -27.66 -25.08 3.89
CA GLU A 898 -28.54 -24.11 3.26
C GLU A 898 -27.81 -22.91 2.65
N TRP A 899 -26.51 -22.74 2.93
CA TRP A 899 -25.74 -21.68 2.29
C TRP A 899 -25.56 -21.99 0.80
N PRO A 900 -25.81 -21.01 -0.07
CA PRO A 900 -25.78 -21.25 -1.50
C PRO A 900 -24.31 -21.29 -2.00
N ILE A 901 -24.11 -21.78 -3.23
CA ILE A 901 -22.75 -22.04 -3.77
C ILE A 901 -21.91 -20.76 -3.87
N GLU A 902 -22.54 -19.58 -3.95
CA GLU A 902 -21.88 -18.28 -4.01
C GLU A 902 -21.16 -17.90 -2.71
N GLU A 903 -21.45 -18.58 -1.60
CA GLU A 903 -20.72 -18.41 -0.34
C GLU A 903 -19.36 -19.16 -0.36
N TYR A 904 -19.18 -20.13 -1.25
CA TYR A 904 -17.91 -20.80 -1.47
C TYR A 904 -17.01 -19.92 -2.35
N LYS A 905 -15.76 -19.74 -1.94
CA LYS A 905 -14.82 -18.80 -2.56
C LYS A 905 -13.59 -19.51 -3.13
N ASP A 906 -13.29 -20.72 -2.70
CA ASP A 906 -12.10 -21.44 -3.15
C ASP A 906 -12.16 -21.78 -4.64
N VAL A 907 -11.03 -21.59 -5.31
CA VAL A 907 -10.88 -21.81 -6.75
C VAL A 907 -11.16 -23.26 -7.16
N ASP A 908 -10.80 -24.24 -6.33
CA ASP A 908 -11.08 -25.66 -6.56
C ASP A 908 -12.61 -25.92 -6.54
N THR A 909 -13.28 -25.43 -5.49
CA THR A 909 -14.73 -25.57 -5.32
C THR A 909 -15.50 -24.94 -6.48
N ILE A 910 -15.26 -23.66 -6.75
CA ILE A 910 -16.01 -22.92 -7.77
C ILE A 910 -15.66 -23.41 -9.18
N GLY A 911 -14.39 -23.76 -9.42
CA GLY A 911 -13.91 -24.27 -10.70
C GLY A 911 -14.53 -25.62 -11.04
N TYR A 912 -14.53 -26.55 -10.09
CA TYR A 912 -15.14 -27.86 -10.26
C TYR A 912 -16.66 -27.76 -10.46
N TYR A 913 -17.36 -26.98 -9.63
CA TYR A 913 -18.80 -26.79 -9.80
C TYR A 913 -19.15 -26.18 -11.16
N ALA A 914 -18.40 -25.17 -11.60
CA ALA A 914 -18.58 -24.56 -12.91
C ALA A 914 -18.30 -25.53 -14.07
N GLU A 915 -17.32 -26.43 -13.94
CA GLU A 915 -17.08 -27.49 -14.92
C GLU A 915 -18.28 -28.45 -15.02
N VAL A 916 -18.82 -28.93 -13.90
CA VAL A 916 -19.99 -29.82 -13.88
C VAL A 916 -21.21 -29.15 -14.49
N VAL A 917 -21.49 -27.89 -14.12
CA VAL A 917 -22.60 -27.11 -14.66
C VAL A 917 -22.44 -26.91 -16.17
N ARG A 918 -21.23 -26.62 -16.66
CA ARG A 918 -20.97 -26.43 -18.09
C ARG A 918 -21.15 -27.72 -18.89
N LYS A 919 -20.71 -28.86 -18.35
CA LYS A 919 -20.89 -30.18 -18.99
C LYS A 919 -22.35 -30.64 -18.94
N ASN A 920 -23.09 -30.25 -17.91
CA ASN A 920 -24.45 -30.73 -17.65
C ASN A 920 -25.41 -29.56 -17.34
N PRO A 921 -25.65 -28.62 -18.27
CA PRO A 921 -26.34 -27.36 -17.95
C PRO A 921 -27.78 -27.52 -17.43
N ASN A 922 -28.46 -28.61 -17.80
CA ASN A 922 -29.85 -28.88 -17.43
C ASN A 922 -30.02 -30.10 -16.50
N ASP A 923 -28.93 -30.67 -15.97
CA ASP A 923 -29.00 -31.83 -15.08
C ASP A 923 -28.92 -31.40 -13.61
N THR A 924 -30.08 -31.12 -13.02
CA THR A 924 -30.17 -30.71 -11.61
C THR A 924 -29.67 -31.78 -10.65
N LYS A 925 -29.78 -33.06 -11.03
CA LYS A 925 -29.30 -34.17 -10.20
C LYS A 925 -27.77 -34.14 -10.11
N ALA A 926 -27.08 -33.96 -11.24
CA ALA A 926 -25.62 -33.81 -11.25
C ALA A 926 -25.14 -32.60 -10.43
N HIS A 927 -25.90 -31.49 -10.45
CA HIS A 927 -25.59 -30.30 -9.66
C HIS A 927 -25.77 -30.57 -8.16
N ASP A 928 -26.86 -31.23 -7.77
CA ASP A 928 -27.15 -31.54 -6.37
C ASP A 928 -26.18 -32.58 -5.78
N GLU A 929 -25.82 -33.61 -6.55
CA GLU A 929 -24.79 -34.58 -6.17
C GLU A 929 -23.42 -33.90 -5.98
N THR A 930 -23.07 -32.97 -6.87
CA THR A 930 -21.83 -32.18 -6.73
C THR A 930 -21.85 -31.30 -5.49
N LYS A 931 -22.96 -30.58 -5.24
CA LYS A 931 -23.11 -29.77 -4.01
C LYS A 931 -23.02 -30.63 -2.76
N ALA A 932 -23.57 -31.85 -2.78
CA ALA A 932 -23.47 -32.77 -1.65
C ALA A 932 -22.01 -33.18 -1.39
N ALA A 933 -21.23 -33.48 -2.44
CA ALA A 933 -19.81 -33.77 -2.30
C ALA A 933 -19.02 -32.56 -1.79
N LEU A 934 -19.29 -31.36 -2.31
CA LEU A 934 -18.67 -30.11 -1.87
C LEU A 934 -18.96 -29.82 -0.40
N GLN A 935 -20.21 -29.94 0.04
CA GLN A 935 -20.61 -29.78 1.45
C GLN A 935 -19.90 -30.75 2.43
N HIS A 936 -19.32 -31.83 1.90
CA HIS A 936 -18.56 -32.78 2.70
C HIS A 936 -17.05 -32.52 2.67
N LEU A 937 -16.49 -32.04 1.55
CA LEU A 937 -15.05 -32.05 1.27
C LEU A 937 -14.43 -30.70 0.89
N ALA A 938 -15.22 -29.64 0.69
CA ALA A 938 -14.71 -28.36 0.24
C ALA A 938 -13.74 -27.73 1.25
N ARG A 939 -12.67 -27.11 0.72
CA ARG A 939 -11.63 -26.41 1.50
C ARG A 939 -12.20 -25.21 2.26
N ASP A 940 -13.23 -24.58 1.71
CA ASP A 940 -13.94 -23.43 2.26
C ASP A 940 -14.41 -23.64 3.72
N HIS A 941 -14.75 -24.87 4.08
CA HIS A 941 -15.23 -25.21 5.42
C HIS A 941 -14.22 -24.87 6.54
N ALA A 942 -12.92 -24.95 6.24
CA ALA A 942 -11.85 -24.65 7.19
C ALA A 942 -11.46 -23.17 7.22
N ARG A 943 -12.04 -22.35 6.34
CA ARG A 943 -11.61 -20.97 6.05
C ARG A 943 -12.64 -19.92 6.45
N THR A 944 -13.80 -20.35 6.92
CA THR A 944 -14.76 -19.44 7.56
C THR A 944 -14.07 -18.69 8.71
N PRO A 945 -14.42 -17.42 8.95
CA PRO A 945 -13.87 -16.62 10.04
C PRO A 945 -13.85 -17.36 11.38
N MET A 946 -12.75 -17.21 12.12
CA MET A 946 -12.63 -17.78 13.47
C MET A 946 -13.73 -17.24 14.39
N GLN A 947 -14.35 -18.12 15.17
CA GLN A 947 -15.52 -17.81 15.99
C GLN A 947 -15.10 -17.37 17.40
N TRP A 948 -14.80 -16.09 17.59
CA TRP A 948 -14.33 -15.55 18.88
C TRP A 948 -15.44 -15.37 19.90
N SER A 949 -16.62 -14.89 19.48
CA SER A 949 -17.77 -14.63 20.35
C SER A 949 -19.10 -14.81 19.62
N SER A 950 -20.22 -14.70 20.34
CA SER A 950 -21.58 -14.71 19.78
C SER A 950 -21.98 -13.38 19.09
N GLN A 951 -21.09 -12.39 19.06
CA GLN A 951 -21.35 -11.10 18.41
C GLN A 951 -21.47 -11.23 16.88
N ARG A 952 -21.87 -10.15 16.21
CA ARG A 952 -21.89 -10.08 14.74
C ARG A 952 -20.52 -10.45 14.18
N ASN A 953 -20.52 -11.14 13.03
CA ASN A 953 -19.30 -11.68 12.40
C ASN A 953 -18.50 -12.62 13.33
N ALA A 954 -19.15 -13.22 14.33
CA ALA A 954 -18.53 -14.03 15.38
C ALA A 954 -17.41 -13.32 16.15
N GLY A 955 -17.43 -11.98 16.21
CA GLY A 955 -16.36 -11.17 16.82
C GLY A 955 -15.05 -11.12 16.03
N PHE A 956 -15.02 -11.62 14.78
CA PHE A 956 -13.82 -11.65 13.94
C PHE A 956 -13.39 -10.28 13.40
N THR A 957 -14.36 -9.41 13.09
CA THR A 957 -14.13 -8.06 12.58
C THR A 957 -15.18 -7.10 13.13
N SER A 958 -14.98 -5.78 12.96
CA SER A 958 -15.91 -4.78 13.46
C SER A 958 -17.31 -4.97 12.87
N GLU A 959 -18.34 -4.51 13.58
CA GLU A 959 -19.73 -4.64 13.13
C GLU A 959 -20.03 -3.90 11.82
N SER A 960 -19.24 -2.86 11.52
CA SER A 960 -19.31 -2.07 10.28
C SER A 960 -18.58 -2.71 9.10
N ALA A 961 -17.75 -3.72 9.33
CA ALA A 961 -16.97 -4.39 8.30
C ALA A 961 -17.64 -5.68 7.82
N THR A 962 -17.39 -6.03 6.56
CA THR A 962 -17.80 -7.31 5.97
C THR A 962 -16.56 -8.21 5.87
N PRO A 963 -16.55 -9.38 6.55
CA PRO A 963 -15.45 -10.33 6.39
C PRO A 963 -15.44 -10.90 4.96
N TRP A 964 -14.25 -11.31 4.50
CA TRP A 964 -14.03 -11.83 3.15
C TRP A 964 -14.84 -13.10 2.84
N MET A 965 -15.13 -13.90 3.87
CA MET A 965 -16.13 -14.97 3.89
C MET A 965 -17.10 -14.73 5.04
N ARG A 966 -18.36 -15.14 4.87
CA ARG A 966 -19.38 -15.04 5.91
C ARG A 966 -18.99 -15.87 7.14
N ALA A 967 -19.13 -15.27 8.33
CA ALA A 967 -18.93 -15.99 9.59
C ALA A 967 -20.05 -17.04 9.79
N ASN A 968 -19.66 -18.24 10.25
CA ASN A 968 -20.60 -19.33 10.45
C ASN A 968 -21.56 -19.01 11.61
N THR A 969 -22.85 -19.30 11.43
CA THR A 969 -23.93 -18.97 12.39
C THR A 969 -23.87 -19.80 13.67
N SER A 970 -23.10 -20.90 13.67
CA SER A 970 -22.81 -21.69 14.86
C SER A 970 -22.15 -20.89 15.99
N ALA A 971 -21.53 -19.74 15.70
CA ALA A 971 -20.99 -18.86 16.72
C ALA A 971 -22.06 -18.35 17.69
N GLN A 972 -23.25 -18.04 17.19
CA GLN A 972 -24.39 -17.61 18.02
C GLN A 972 -25.02 -18.78 18.80
N GLU A 973 -24.71 -20.02 18.43
CA GLU A 973 -25.19 -21.24 19.08
C GLU A 973 -24.24 -21.75 20.19
N GLY A 974 -23.22 -20.96 20.53
CA GLY A 974 -22.26 -21.27 21.60
C GLY A 974 -20.97 -21.94 21.12
N ILE A 975 -20.79 -22.15 19.80
CA ILE A 975 -19.52 -22.64 19.25
C ILE A 975 -18.61 -21.42 19.05
N ASN A 976 -18.11 -20.84 20.13
CA ASN A 976 -17.19 -19.72 20.07
C ASN A 976 -16.24 -19.71 21.25
N VAL A 977 -15.10 -19.04 21.11
CA VAL A 977 -14.03 -19.03 22.12
C VAL A 977 -14.51 -18.48 23.47
N ALA A 978 -15.33 -17.43 23.47
CA ALA A 978 -15.82 -16.81 24.70
C ALA A 978 -16.69 -17.77 25.52
N ASP A 979 -17.63 -18.46 24.89
CA ASP A 979 -18.53 -19.40 25.55
C ASP A 979 -17.79 -20.69 25.96
N GLU A 980 -17.00 -21.26 25.05
CA GLU A 980 -16.22 -22.48 25.31
C GLU A 980 -15.11 -22.26 26.37
N THR A 981 -14.59 -21.04 26.53
CA THR A 981 -13.58 -20.76 27.58
C THR A 981 -14.18 -20.90 28.98
N ASN A 982 -15.44 -20.46 29.16
CA ASN A 982 -16.12 -20.43 30.46
C ASN A 982 -16.81 -21.76 30.81
N ASP A 983 -17.10 -22.61 29.83
CA ASP A 983 -17.64 -23.95 30.06
C ASP A 983 -16.51 -24.97 30.30
N HIS A 984 -16.37 -25.47 31.53
CA HIS A 984 -15.37 -26.50 31.87
C HIS A 984 -15.57 -27.82 31.12
N ALA A 985 -16.80 -28.10 30.66
CA ALA A 985 -17.14 -29.27 29.87
C ALA A 985 -17.08 -28.99 28.36
N SER A 986 -16.47 -27.89 27.93
CA SER A 986 -16.35 -27.53 26.52
C SER A 986 -15.33 -28.39 25.77
N VAL A 987 -15.35 -28.34 24.44
CA VAL A 987 -14.35 -29.00 23.58
C VAL A 987 -12.98 -28.33 23.78
N LEU A 988 -12.96 -27.00 23.94
CA LEU A 988 -11.74 -26.22 24.17
C LEU A 988 -11.04 -26.62 25.47
N ASN A 989 -11.80 -26.70 26.56
CA ASN A 989 -11.23 -27.09 27.85
C ASN A 989 -10.84 -28.57 27.88
N PHE A 990 -11.50 -29.43 27.10
CA PHE A 990 -11.06 -30.81 26.92
C PHE A 990 -9.75 -30.92 26.13
N TRP A 991 -9.58 -30.14 25.05
CA TRP A 991 -8.28 -30.04 24.34
C TRP A 991 -7.16 -29.58 25.26
N ARG A 992 -7.39 -28.56 26.09
CA ARG A 992 -6.41 -28.10 27.09
C ARG A 992 -6.00 -29.23 28.05
N GLN A 993 -6.97 -30.04 28.50
CA GLN A 993 -6.70 -31.21 29.33
C GLN A 993 -5.88 -32.26 28.59
N MET A 994 -6.27 -32.63 27.36
CA MET A 994 -5.56 -33.62 26.55
C MET A 994 -4.13 -33.18 26.22
N LEU A 995 -3.89 -31.90 25.90
CA LEU A 995 -2.54 -31.38 25.65
C LEU A 995 -1.67 -31.41 26.91
N LYS A 996 -2.26 -31.16 28.09
CA LYS A 996 -1.55 -31.31 29.37
C LYS A 996 -1.16 -32.78 29.59
N LEU A 997 -2.10 -33.71 29.41
CA LEU A 997 -1.84 -35.14 29.55
C LEU A 997 -0.79 -35.64 28.55
N ARG A 998 -0.86 -35.21 27.28
CA ARG A 998 0.13 -35.52 26.25
C ARG A 998 1.55 -35.10 26.67
N LYS A 999 1.69 -33.92 27.29
CA LYS A 999 2.99 -33.45 27.81
C LYS A 999 3.43 -34.21 29.06
N THR A 1000 2.50 -34.50 29.98
CA THR A 1000 2.81 -35.22 31.24
C THR A 1000 3.20 -36.67 31.00
N HIS A 1001 2.62 -37.32 29.99
CA HIS A 1001 2.87 -38.71 29.61
C HIS A 1001 3.52 -38.81 28.23
N ALA A 1002 4.47 -37.92 27.94
CA ALA A 1002 5.09 -37.81 26.62
C ALA A 1002 5.80 -39.11 26.20
N GLU A 1003 6.39 -39.83 27.15
CA GLU A 1003 7.09 -41.09 26.95
C GLU A 1003 6.24 -42.17 26.28
N VAL A 1004 4.92 -42.11 26.43
CA VAL A 1004 3.97 -43.08 25.85
C VAL A 1004 2.99 -42.43 24.86
N LEU A 1005 2.52 -41.21 25.11
CA LEU A 1005 1.56 -40.53 24.23
C LEU A 1005 2.22 -39.81 23.05
N VAL A 1006 3.50 -39.42 23.14
CA VAL A 1006 4.26 -38.81 22.03
C VAL A 1006 5.19 -39.83 21.38
N HIS A 1007 5.93 -40.58 22.20
CA HIS A 1007 7.00 -41.48 21.74
C HIS A 1007 6.62 -42.97 21.70
N GLY A 1008 5.47 -43.38 22.25
CA GLY A 1008 5.09 -44.80 22.32
C GLY A 1008 4.86 -45.45 20.96
N ASN A 1009 5.18 -46.73 20.78
CA ASN A 1009 4.84 -47.45 19.54
C ASN A 1009 3.32 -47.71 19.47
N PHE A 1010 2.72 -47.49 18.29
CA PHE A 1010 1.29 -47.66 18.06
C PHE A 1010 0.94 -49.09 17.64
N LYS A 1011 -0.03 -49.71 18.31
CA LYS A 1011 -0.61 -50.99 17.90
C LYS A 1011 -2.13 -50.90 17.86
N LEU A 1012 -2.70 -50.98 16.67
CA LEU A 1012 -4.15 -51.05 16.46
C LEU A 1012 -4.72 -52.36 17.06
N ILE A 1013 -5.89 -52.27 17.68
CA ILE A 1013 -6.64 -53.39 18.24
C ILE A 1013 -8.02 -53.43 17.61
N ASP A 1014 -8.51 -54.65 17.35
CA ASP A 1014 -9.86 -54.89 16.82
C ASP A 1014 -10.08 -54.16 15.48
N ASP A 1015 -9.21 -54.44 14.51
CA ASP A 1015 -9.14 -53.76 13.20
C ASP A 1015 -10.52 -53.76 12.50
N ASP A 1016 -11.18 -54.92 12.47
CA ASP A 1016 -12.45 -55.14 11.77
C ASP A 1016 -13.69 -54.59 12.50
N ASN A 1017 -13.55 -54.03 13.71
CA ASN A 1017 -14.71 -53.52 14.45
C ASN A 1017 -15.31 -52.27 13.77
N PRO A 1018 -16.59 -52.30 13.39
CA PRO A 1018 -17.20 -51.23 12.60
C PRO A 1018 -17.51 -49.96 13.40
N SER A 1019 -17.51 -50.03 14.73
CA SER A 1019 -17.97 -48.94 15.60
C SER A 1019 -16.94 -48.44 16.60
N VAL A 1020 -15.92 -49.24 16.92
CA VAL A 1020 -14.92 -48.90 17.95
C VAL A 1020 -13.52 -48.83 17.34
N PHE A 1021 -12.84 -47.70 17.56
CA PHE A 1021 -11.41 -47.53 17.32
C PHE A 1021 -10.67 -47.74 18.64
N SER A 1022 -9.83 -48.77 18.71
CA SER A 1022 -8.98 -49.01 19.88
C SER A 1022 -7.52 -49.26 19.52
N PHE A 1023 -6.61 -48.77 20.35
CA PHE A 1023 -5.17 -49.01 20.17
C PHE A 1023 -4.41 -48.99 21.50
N ILE A 1024 -3.22 -49.58 21.48
CA ILE A 1024 -2.25 -49.56 22.56
C ILE A 1024 -1.05 -48.73 22.11
N LYS A 1025 -0.57 -47.86 23.00
CA LYS A 1025 0.75 -47.23 22.92
C LYS A 1025 1.68 -47.92 23.91
N THR A 1026 2.91 -48.22 23.53
CA THR A 1026 3.93 -48.76 24.45
C THR A 1026 5.20 -47.94 24.37
N SER A 1027 5.62 -47.36 25.49
CA SER A 1027 6.86 -46.60 25.58
C SER A 1027 8.07 -47.50 25.29
N PRO A 1028 8.94 -47.17 24.32
CA PRO A 1028 10.14 -47.95 24.04
C PRO A 1028 11.04 -48.08 25.28
N ASP A 1029 11.18 -47.01 26.05
CA ASP A 1029 12.14 -46.91 27.15
C ASP A 1029 11.59 -47.48 28.47
N THR A 1030 10.36 -47.12 28.82
CA THR A 1030 9.79 -47.44 30.15
C THR A 1030 8.87 -48.66 30.15
N GLN A 1031 8.47 -49.13 28.96
CA GLN A 1031 7.44 -50.17 28.78
C GLN A 1031 6.05 -49.79 29.34
N SER A 1032 5.84 -48.54 29.77
CA SER A 1032 4.53 -48.04 30.15
C SER A 1032 3.57 -48.13 28.96
N LYS A 1033 2.29 -48.37 29.25
CA LYS A 1033 1.26 -48.53 28.23
C LYS A 1033 0.15 -47.51 28.39
N ALA A 1034 -0.32 -46.99 27.26
CA ALA A 1034 -1.58 -46.27 27.19
C ALA A 1034 -2.55 -47.05 26.31
N ILE A 1035 -3.80 -47.19 26.76
CA ILE A 1035 -4.87 -47.83 26.00
C ILE A 1035 -5.92 -46.78 25.71
N VAL A 1036 -6.24 -46.59 24.44
CA VAL A 1036 -7.24 -45.62 23.97
C VAL A 1036 -8.36 -46.37 23.29
N VAL A 1037 -9.59 -46.04 23.64
CA VAL A 1037 -10.78 -46.64 23.05
C VAL A 1037 -11.78 -45.53 22.71
N CYS A 1038 -12.23 -45.48 21.47
CA CYS A 1038 -13.13 -44.46 20.94
C CYS A 1038 -14.32 -45.11 20.23
N ASN A 1039 -15.54 -44.84 20.68
CA ASN A 1039 -16.77 -45.20 19.98
C ASN A 1039 -17.07 -44.16 18.90
N PHE A 1040 -17.09 -44.59 17.64
CA PHE A 1040 -17.38 -43.78 16.44
C PHE A 1040 -18.85 -43.89 16.00
N SER A 1041 -19.76 -44.20 16.93
CA SER A 1041 -21.18 -44.34 16.65
C SER A 1041 -22.07 -43.57 17.62
N ASP A 1042 -23.30 -43.31 17.18
CA ASP A 1042 -24.39 -42.74 17.97
C ASP A 1042 -25.14 -43.79 18.83
N LYS A 1043 -24.59 -45.02 18.91
CA LYS A 1043 -25.14 -46.15 19.67
C LYS A 1043 -24.15 -46.63 20.72
N GLU A 1044 -24.66 -47.35 21.71
CA GLU A 1044 -23.79 -48.07 22.65
C GLU A 1044 -23.01 -49.16 21.91
N SER A 1045 -21.74 -49.33 22.27
CA SER A 1045 -20.86 -50.37 21.73
C SER A 1045 -20.20 -51.14 22.87
N LYS A 1046 -20.00 -52.45 22.70
CA LYS A 1046 -19.29 -53.24 23.72
C LYS A 1046 -17.82 -52.81 23.78
N LEU A 1047 -17.29 -52.69 25.00
CA LEU A 1047 -15.86 -52.46 25.20
C LEU A 1047 -15.07 -53.67 24.67
N PRO A 1048 -14.11 -53.48 23.75
CA PRO A 1048 -13.31 -54.58 23.21
C PRO A 1048 -12.47 -55.23 24.31
N THR A 1049 -12.19 -56.52 24.15
CA THR A 1049 -11.27 -57.24 25.06
C THR A 1049 -9.84 -56.86 24.69
N ILE A 1050 -9.17 -56.09 25.55
CA ILE A 1050 -7.80 -55.59 25.32
C ILE A 1050 -6.90 -56.11 26.45
N ASP A 1051 -5.79 -56.74 26.06
CA ASP A 1051 -4.78 -57.24 27.01
C ASP A 1051 -4.22 -56.11 27.87
N GLY A 1052 -4.26 -56.30 29.20
CA GLY A 1052 -3.76 -55.33 30.18
C GLY A 1052 -4.78 -54.25 30.59
N LEU A 1053 -5.94 -54.16 29.96
CA LEU A 1053 -6.96 -53.15 30.31
C LEU A 1053 -7.48 -53.26 31.74
N SER A 1054 -7.67 -54.48 32.24
CA SER A 1054 -8.13 -54.74 33.62
C SER A 1054 -7.10 -54.35 34.69
N SER A 1055 -5.83 -54.24 34.32
CA SER A 1055 -4.71 -53.82 35.18
C SER A 1055 -4.33 -52.34 35.01
N SER A 1056 -5.01 -51.61 34.12
CA SER A 1056 -4.75 -50.19 33.83
C SER A 1056 -5.69 -49.26 34.58
N ASN A 1057 -5.21 -48.07 34.92
CA ASN A 1057 -6.04 -47.03 35.54
C ASN A 1057 -6.62 -46.12 34.45
N MET A 1058 -7.93 -45.84 34.51
CA MET A 1058 -8.56 -44.86 33.62
C MET A 1058 -8.10 -43.46 34.01
N LEU A 1059 -7.47 -42.77 33.06
CA LEU A 1059 -6.92 -41.43 33.25
C LEU A 1059 -7.96 -40.35 32.95
N ILE A 1060 -8.72 -40.53 31.88
CA ILE A 1060 -9.75 -39.58 31.45
C ILE A 1060 -10.79 -40.26 30.55
N ASP A 1061 -12.04 -39.79 30.64
CA ASP A 1061 -13.11 -40.04 29.68
C ASP A 1061 -13.74 -38.70 29.23
N ASN A 1062 -14.45 -38.71 28.11
CA ASN A 1062 -15.10 -37.51 27.56
C ASN A 1062 -16.58 -37.32 27.96
N ILE A 1063 -17.13 -38.15 28.87
CA ILE A 1063 -18.55 -38.12 29.29
C ILE A 1063 -18.68 -37.91 30.80
N SER A 1064 -18.94 -36.67 31.20
CA SER A 1064 -19.06 -36.20 32.59
C SER A 1064 -20.29 -36.70 33.39
N GLU A 1065 -21.09 -37.63 32.87
CA GLU A 1065 -22.28 -38.12 33.59
C GLU A 1065 -21.89 -39.09 34.73
N ALA A 1066 -22.08 -38.65 35.97
CA ALA A 1066 -21.94 -39.45 37.19
C ALA A 1066 -23.16 -40.36 37.37
N GLY A 1067 -23.01 -41.62 37.00
CA GLY A 1067 -23.98 -42.69 37.27
C GLY A 1067 -23.27 -44.04 37.23
N THR A 1068 -23.84 -45.07 37.86
CA THR A 1068 -23.41 -46.48 37.77
C THR A 1068 -23.53 -46.98 36.33
N LYS A 1069 -22.59 -46.57 35.48
CA LYS A 1069 -22.46 -47.00 34.09
C LYS A 1069 -21.86 -48.40 34.08
N ASP A 1070 -22.42 -49.27 33.24
CA ASP A 1070 -21.77 -50.55 32.93
C ASP A 1070 -20.44 -50.27 32.24
N GLN A 1071 -19.34 -50.50 32.97
CA GLN A 1071 -17.98 -50.27 32.48
C GLN A 1071 -17.63 -51.14 31.27
N SER A 1072 -18.40 -52.22 31.02
CA SER A 1072 -18.23 -53.09 29.84
C SER A 1072 -18.85 -52.54 28.56
N MET A 1073 -19.58 -51.41 28.63
CA MET A 1073 -20.20 -50.74 27.49
C MET A 1073 -19.62 -49.33 27.31
N LEU A 1074 -19.45 -48.93 26.06
CA LEU A 1074 -19.13 -47.58 25.60
C LEU A 1074 -20.40 -46.88 25.17
N GLN A 1075 -20.67 -45.70 25.71
CA GLN A 1075 -21.77 -44.82 25.34
C GLN A 1075 -21.53 -44.20 23.95
N PRO A 1076 -22.58 -43.66 23.30
CA PRO A 1076 -22.45 -42.94 22.04
C PRO A 1076 -21.36 -41.87 22.09
N TRP A 1077 -20.44 -41.91 21.12
CA TRP A 1077 -19.29 -41.01 21.02
C TRP A 1077 -18.36 -40.96 22.25
N GLU A 1078 -18.38 -41.99 23.10
CA GLU A 1078 -17.49 -42.11 24.26
C GLU A 1078 -16.05 -42.41 23.85
N ALA A 1079 -15.11 -41.76 24.51
CA ALA A 1079 -13.68 -42.03 24.43
C ALA A 1079 -13.11 -42.18 25.83
N ARG A 1080 -12.24 -43.18 26.02
CA ARG A 1080 -11.54 -43.45 27.28
C ARG A 1080 -10.06 -43.64 27.03
N LEU A 1081 -9.23 -43.05 27.89
CA LEU A 1081 -7.78 -43.21 27.92
C LEU A 1081 -7.38 -43.83 29.26
N TYR A 1082 -6.65 -44.93 29.19
CA TYR A 1082 -6.10 -45.66 30.34
C TYR A 1082 -4.57 -45.63 30.29
N ILE A 1083 -3.92 -45.64 31.44
CA ILE A 1083 -2.47 -45.81 31.57
C ILE A 1083 -2.15 -46.95 32.55
N SER A 1084 -1.15 -47.75 32.23
CA SER A 1084 -0.47 -48.66 33.16
C SER A 1084 1.03 -48.37 33.15
N THR A 1085 1.61 -48.28 34.34
CA THR A 1085 3.06 -48.17 34.55
C THR A 1085 3.74 -49.51 34.50
#